data_AF-A0A2R8P344-F1
#
_entry.id   AF-A0A2R8P344-F1
#
_cell.length_a   1.000
_cell.length_b   1.000
_cell.length_c   1.000
_cell.angle_alpha   90.00
_cell.angle_beta   90.00
_cell.angle_gamma   90.00
#
_symmetry.space_group_name_H-M   'P 1'
#
loop_
_entity.id
_entity.type
_entity.pdbx_description
1 polymer ?
#
loop_
_entity_poly.entity_id
_entity_poly.type
_entity_poly.pdbx_seq_one_letter_code
_entity_poly.pdbx_strand_id
1 'polypeptide(L)'
;MIPPQEASARRREIEDKLKQEEETLSFIRDSLEKSDQLTKNMVSILSSFESRLMKLENSIIPVHKQTENLQRLQENVEKTLSCLDHVISYYHVAMRPRGSLLNKWQNTEAPGTHFLLSSLQKLLFERGKESLESEFRSLMTRHSKVVSPVLILDLISGDDDLEAQEDVALEHLPESVLQDVIRISRWLVEYGRNQDFMNVYYQIRSSQLDRSIKGLKEHFHKSSSSSGVPYSPAIPNKRKDTPTKKPVKRPGTIRKAQNLLKQYSQHGLDGKKGGSNLIPLEGNHPVSRAVPSPGRDDMLDVETDAYIHCVSAFVKLAQSEYQLLADIIPEHHQKKTFDSLIQDALDGLMLEGENIVSAARKAVVRHDFSTVLTVFPILRHLKQTKPEFDQVLQGTAASTKNKLPGLITSMETIGAKALEDFADNIKNDPDKEYNMPKDGTVHELTSNAILFLQQLLDFQETAGAMLASQETSSSATSYSSEFSKRLLSTYICKVLGNLQLNLLSKSKVYEDPALSAIFLHNNYNYILKSLEKSELIQLVAVTQKTAERSYREHIEQQVQTYQRSWLKVTDYIAEKNLPVFQPGVKLRDKERQIIKERFKGFNDGLEELCKIQKAWAIPDMEQRDRIRQAQKTIVKETYGAFLQKFGSVPFTKNPEKYIKYGVEQVGDMIDRLFDTSA
;
A
#
# COMPACT_ATOMS: atom_id res chain seq x y z
N MET A 1 65.75 -23.29 18.07
CA MET A 1 66.42 -22.27 17.24
C MET A 1 65.51 -22.00 16.05
N ILE A 2 64.95 -20.80 15.95
CA ILE A 2 64.08 -20.41 14.82
C ILE A 2 64.98 -20.14 13.61
N PRO A 3 64.67 -20.63 12.39
CA PRO A 3 65.48 -20.41 11.21
C PRO A 3 65.69 -18.90 10.93
N PRO A 4 66.88 -18.47 10.49
CA PRO A 4 67.20 -17.05 10.28
C PRO A 4 66.28 -16.34 9.27
N GLN A 5 65.65 -17.08 8.36
CA GLN A 5 64.65 -16.53 7.42
C GLN A 5 63.32 -16.15 8.08
N GLU A 6 62.81 -16.93 9.04
CA GLU A 6 61.57 -16.60 9.76
C GLU A 6 61.75 -15.40 10.69
N ALA A 7 62.93 -15.24 11.30
CA ALA A 7 63.26 -14.09 12.13
C ALA A 7 63.36 -12.79 11.31
N SER A 8 63.86 -12.86 10.07
CA SER A 8 63.93 -11.71 9.17
C SER A 8 62.55 -11.31 8.65
N ALA A 9 61.69 -12.27 8.31
CA ALA A 9 60.32 -12.00 7.88
C ALA A 9 59.49 -11.35 8.99
N ARG A 10 59.58 -11.85 10.23
CA ARG A 10 58.90 -11.23 11.38
C ARG A 10 59.42 -9.83 11.70
N ARG A 11 60.73 -9.57 11.56
CA ARG A 11 61.28 -8.21 11.73
C ARG A 11 60.69 -7.24 10.71
N ARG A 12 60.60 -7.66 9.46
CA ARG A 12 60.02 -6.84 8.39
C ARG A 12 58.53 -6.54 8.63
N GLU A 13 57.77 -7.55 9.07
CA GLU A 13 56.35 -7.37 9.42
C GLU A 13 56.18 -6.41 10.62
N ILE A 14 57.07 -6.47 11.61
CA ILE A 14 57.06 -5.54 12.75
C ILE A 14 57.46 -4.12 12.31
N GLU A 15 58.44 -3.97 11.43
CA GLU A 15 58.84 -2.66 10.86
C GLU A 15 57.71 -2.04 10.03
N ASP A 16 57.02 -2.84 9.21
CA ASP A 16 55.88 -2.37 8.42
C ASP A 16 54.70 -1.95 9.32
N LYS A 17 54.41 -2.72 10.39
CA LYS A 17 53.40 -2.35 11.38
C LYS A 17 53.78 -1.10 12.17
N LEU A 18 55.04 -0.97 12.57
CA LEU A 18 55.53 0.21 13.28
C LEU A 18 55.38 1.46 12.41
N LYS A 19 55.74 1.36 11.12
CA LYS A 19 55.57 2.46 10.18
C LYS A 19 54.10 2.83 9.99
N GLN A 20 53.21 1.85 9.90
CA GLN A 20 51.77 2.09 9.80
C GLN A 20 51.21 2.76 11.06
N GLU A 21 51.66 2.36 12.25
CA GLU A 21 51.29 3.01 13.51
C GLU A 21 51.84 4.44 13.62
N GLU A 22 53.06 4.70 13.16
CA GLU A 22 53.65 6.05 13.09
C GLU A 22 52.85 6.98 12.15
N GLU A 23 52.44 6.49 10.99
CA GLU A 23 51.58 7.23 10.06
C GLU A 23 50.20 7.51 10.66
N THR A 24 49.63 6.53 11.38
CA THR A 24 48.33 6.70 12.05
C THR A 24 48.42 7.69 13.21
N LEU A 25 49.50 7.65 14.00
CA LEU A 25 49.76 8.60 15.09
C LEU A 25 49.96 10.02 14.58
N SER A 26 50.68 10.18 13.46
CA SER A 26 50.85 11.46 12.76
C SER A 26 49.49 12.03 12.36
N PHE A 27 48.65 11.24 11.70
CA PHE A 27 47.31 11.65 11.28
C PHE A 27 46.40 12.06 12.44
N ILE A 28 46.45 11.31 13.56
CA ILE A 28 45.66 11.64 14.76
C ILE A 28 46.16 12.94 15.39
N ARG A 29 47.48 13.18 15.44
CA ARG A 29 48.05 14.44 15.95
C ARG A 29 47.63 15.64 15.10
N ASP A 30 47.71 15.53 13.78
CA ASP A 30 47.27 16.59 12.87
C ASP A 30 45.76 16.88 13.02
N SER A 31 44.96 15.83 13.20
CA SER A 31 43.51 15.95 13.44
C SER A 31 43.22 16.62 14.79
N LEU A 32 43.99 16.29 15.83
CA LEU A 32 43.87 16.89 17.15
C LEU A 32 44.25 18.38 17.12
N GLU A 33 45.32 18.74 16.41
CA GLU A 33 45.75 20.14 16.26
C GLU A 33 44.71 20.97 15.49
N LYS A 34 44.11 20.41 14.43
CA LYS A 34 42.98 21.04 13.74
C LYS A 34 41.78 21.24 14.65
N SER A 35 41.46 20.25 15.49
CA SER A 35 40.35 20.32 16.45
C SER A 35 40.61 21.37 17.54
N ASP A 36 41.84 21.46 18.05
CA ASP A 36 42.25 22.48 19.02
C ASP A 36 42.19 23.89 18.42
N GLN A 37 42.62 24.05 17.16
CA GLN A 37 42.52 25.32 16.45
C GLN A 37 41.06 25.75 16.21
N LEU A 38 40.18 24.82 15.82
CA LEU A 38 38.74 25.09 15.70
C LEU A 38 38.13 25.49 17.04
N THR A 39 38.51 24.81 18.12
CA THR A 39 38.05 25.12 19.47
C THR A 39 38.49 26.53 19.90
N LYS A 40 39.76 26.90 19.65
CA LYS A 40 40.26 28.26 19.91
C LYS A 40 39.50 29.32 19.10
N ASN A 41 39.19 29.03 17.84
CA ASN A 41 38.41 29.93 16.99
C ASN A 41 36.97 30.09 17.54
N MET A 42 36.33 29.00 17.97
CA MET A 42 35.00 29.06 18.61
C MET A 42 35.02 29.89 19.90
N VAL A 43 36.00 29.66 20.77
CA VAL A 43 36.15 30.44 22.01
C VAL A 43 36.35 31.92 21.72
N SER A 44 37.17 32.26 20.72
CA SER A 44 37.38 33.66 20.31
C SER A 44 36.09 34.33 19.80
N ILE A 45 35.30 33.61 18.98
CA ILE A 45 34.01 34.10 18.50
C ILE A 45 33.04 34.31 19.67
N LEU A 46 32.96 33.36 20.60
CA LEU A 46 32.11 33.46 21.79
C LEU A 46 32.49 34.64 22.69
N SER A 47 33.78 34.84 22.96
CA SER A 47 34.26 36.00 23.73
C SER A 47 33.96 37.33 23.03
N SER A 48 34.02 37.37 21.70
CA SER A 48 33.62 38.55 20.91
C SER A 48 32.12 38.83 21.02
N PHE A 49 31.28 37.80 20.94
CA PHE A 49 29.84 37.92 21.16
C PHE A 49 29.50 38.38 22.57
N GLU A 50 30.14 37.82 23.59
CA GLU A 50 29.97 38.21 24.98
C GLU A 50 30.33 39.69 25.20
N SER A 51 31.46 40.14 24.65
CA SER A 51 31.85 41.56 24.71
C SER A 51 30.84 42.48 24.01
N ARG A 52 30.29 42.06 22.85
CA ARG A 52 29.27 42.82 22.13
C ARG A 52 27.94 42.85 22.86
N LEU A 53 27.53 41.74 23.46
CA LEU A 53 26.34 41.63 24.31
C LEU A 53 26.46 42.54 25.52
N MET A 54 27.60 42.53 26.21
CA MET A 54 27.83 43.40 27.36
C MET A 54 27.78 44.89 26.98
N LYS A 55 28.34 45.28 25.82
CA LYS A 55 28.24 46.65 25.30
C LYS A 55 26.80 47.02 24.94
N LEU A 56 26.05 46.10 24.35
CA LEU A 56 24.65 46.30 23.99
C LEU A 56 23.78 46.44 25.24
N GLU A 57 23.96 45.57 26.22
CA GLU A 57 23.26 45.58 27.50
C GLU A 57 23.51 46.89 28.26
N ASN A 58 24.77 47.33 28.36
CA ASN A 58 25.13 48.61 28.96
C ASN A 58 24.52 49.81 28.22
N SER A 59 24.22 49.69 26.93
CA SER A 59 23.59 50.74 26.14
C SER A 59 22.06 50.70 26.22
N ILE A 60 21.45 49.51 26.26
CA ILE A 60 20.00 49.32 26.22
C ILE A 60 19.37 49.47 27.61
N ILE A 61 19.98 48.98 28.69
CA ILE A 61 19.42 49.09 30.04
C ILE A 61 19.05 50.54 30.42
N PRO A 62 19.91 51.56 30.23
CA PRO A 62 19.52 52.93 30.56
C PRO A 62 18.39 53.47 29.67
N VAL A 63 18.36 53.10 28.38
CA VAL A 63 17.27 53.46 27.46
C VAL A 63 15.97 52.79 27.88
N HIS A 64 16.00 51.51 28.26
CA HIS A 64 14.83 50.80 28.75
C HIS A 64 14.32 51.39 30.07
N LYS A 65 15.20 51.76 31.01
CA LYS A 65 14.81 52.46 32.25
C LYS A 65 14.21 53.83 31.98
N GLN A 66 14.76 54.60 31.03
CA GLN A 66 14.19 55.88 30.63
C GLN A 66 12.84 55.71 29.94
N THR A 67 12.70 54.68 29.09
CA THR A 67 11.44 54.35 28.40
C THR A 67 10.38 53.87 29.39
N GLU A 68 10.76 53.06 30.38
CA GLU A 68 9.86 52.61 31.45
C GLU A 68 9.39 53.79 32.31
N ASN A 69 10.28 54.71 32.66
CA ASN A 69 9.90 55.95 33.36
C ASN A 69 8.98 56.82 32.51
N LEU A 70 9.23 56.91 31.19
CA LEU A 70 8.37 57.65 30.26
C LEU A 70 7.00 56.98 30.13
N GLN A 71 6.94 55.66 30.04
CA GLN A 71 5.70 54.89 30.05
C GLN A 71 4.93 55.06 31.36
N ARG A 72 5.59 55.00 32.52
CA ARG A 72 4.95 55.29 33.81
C ARG A 72 4.42 56.72 33.89
N LEU A 73 5.17 57.69 33.35
CA LEU A 73 4.70 59.07 33.27
C LEU A 73 3.48 59.19 32.35
N GLN A 74 3.53 58.57 31.17
CA GLN A 74 2.41 58.52 30.24
C GLN A 74 1.19 57.85 30.87
N GLU A 75 1.38 56.72 31.55
CA GLU A 75 0.30 55.99 32.23
C GLU A 75 -0.30 56.82 33.38
N ASN A 76 0.53 57.56 34.12
CA ASN A 76 0.05 58.51 35.13
C ASN A 76 -0.74 59.67 34.48
N VAL A 77 -0.29 60.17 33.34
CA VAL A 77 -0.99 61.22 32.58
C VAL A 77 -2.32 60.70 32.02
N GLU A 78 -2.34 59.51 31.44
CA GLU A 78 -3.55 58.84 30.95
C GLU A 78 -4.53 58.51 32.08
N LYS A 79 -4.04 58.05 33.24
CA LYS A 79 -4.87 57.85 34.44
C LYS A 79 -5.44 59.18 34.95
N THR A 80 -4.65 60.25 34.92
CA THR A 80 -5.11 61.58 35.32
C THR A 80 -6.14 62.12 34.33
N LEU A 81 -5.90 61.97 33.03
CA LEU A 81 -6.85 62.30 31.96
C LEU A 81 -8.13 61.48 32.07
N SER A 82 -8.03 60.18 32.34
CA SER A 82 -9.18 59.29 32.55
C SER A 82 -9.98 59.68 33.79
N CYS A 83 -9.33 60.06 34.89
CA CYS A 83 -10.01 60.66 36.05
C CYS A 83 -10.71 61.98 35.69
N LEU A 84 -10.06 62.82 34.90
CA LEU A 84 -10.62 64.11 34.44
C LEU A 84 -11.82 63.89 33.50
N ASP A 85 -11.72 62.96 32.55
CA ASP A 85 -12.79 62.52 31.66
C ASP A 85 -13.92 61.84 32.43
N HIS A 86 -13.60 61.09 33.49
CA HIS A 86 -14.60 60.51 34.39
C HIS A 86 -15.38 61.62 35.11
N VAL A 87 -14.70 62.65 35.63
CA VAL A 87 -15.34 63.83 36.24
C VAL A 87 -16.14 64.64 35.19
N ILE A 88 -15.59 64.85 33.99
CA ILE A 88 -16.27 65.53 32.87
C ILE A 88 -17.50 64.71 32.43
N SER A 89 -17.46 63.38 32.48
CA SER A 89 -18.59 62.52 32.13
C SER A 89 -19.78 62.72 33.08
N TYR A 90 -19.53 62.95 34.38
CA TYR A 90 -20.59 63.33 35.33
C TYR A 90 -21.15 64.74 35.04
N TYR A 91 -20.32 65.69 34.61
CA TYR A 91 -20.77 67.02 34.20
C TYR A 91 -21.59 67.00 32.89
N HIS A 92 -21.19 66.20 31.90
CA HIS A 92 -21.92 66.04 30.63
C HIS A 92 -23.26 65.30 30.81
N VAL A 93 -23.34 64.38 31.78
CA VAL A 93 -24.61 63.72 32.17
C VAL A 93 -25.52 64.66 32.95
N ALA A 94 -24.98 65.56 33.78
CA ALA A 94 -25.75 66.57 34.51
C ALA A 94 -26.34 67.68 33.61
N MET A 95 -25.72 67.97 32.46
CA MET A 95 -26.13 69.08 31.58
C MET A 95 -27.02 68.70 30.39
N ARG A 96 -27.36 67.41 30.17
CA ARG A 96 -28.33 66.98 29.15
C ARG A 96 -29.60 66.38 29.76
N PRO A 97 -30.54 67.19 30.27
CA PRO A 97 -31.86 66.69 30.62
C PRO A 97 -32.63 66.37 29.32
N ARG A 98 -32.69 65.09 28.93
CA ARG A 98 -33.83 64.60 28.14
C ARG A 98 -35.03 64.52 29.10
N GLY A 99 -35.93 65.49 28.94
CA GLY A 99 -36.98 65.89 29.88
C GLY A 99 -38.11 64.89 30.15
N SER A 100 -37.81 63.71 30.66
CA SER A 100 -38.85 62.79 31.16
C SER A 100 -38.52 62.11 32.50
N LEU A 101 -37.34 62.33 33.07
CA LEU A 101 -36.96 61.73 34.36
C LEU A 101 -36.73 62.74 35.48
N LEU A 102 -36.69 64.05 35.20
CA LEU A 102 -36.54 65.08 36.24
C LEU A 102 -37.76 65.14 37.19
N ASN A 103 -38.96 64.81 36.71
CA ASN A 103 -40.17 64.79 37.55
C ASN A 103 -40.23 63.63 38.55
N LYS A 104 -39.31 62.65 38.48
CA LYS A 104 -39.19 61.59 39.48
C LYS A 104 -38.01 61.78 40.44
N TRP A 105 -37.12 62.73 40.15
CA TRP A 105 -35.90 62.95 40.95
C TRP A 105 -36.05 64.06 42.00
N GLN A 106 -37.18 64.77 42.03
CA GLN A 106 -37.40 65.86 42.97
C GLN A 106 -38.03 65.43 44.30
N ASN A 107 -38.29 64.13 44.51
CA ASN A 107 -39.00 63.64 45.71
C ASN A 107 -38.32 62.48 46.47
N THR A 108 -37.03 62.23 46.25
CA THR A 108 -36.31 61.22 47.06
C THR A 108 -34.90 61.70 47.38
N GLU A 109 -34.78 62.46 48.46
CA GLU A 109 -33.57 62.48 49.26
C GLU A 109 -33.41 61.09 49.90
N ALA A 110 -32.57 60.23 49.33
CA ALA A 110 -32.20 58.97 49.94
C ALA A 110 -30.78 58.53 49.50
N PRO A 111 -30.00 57.87 50.39
CA PRO A 111 -28.59 57.49 50.18
C PRO A 111 -28.41 56.27 49.22
N GLY A 112 -29.22 56.16 48.16
CA GLY A 112 -29.25 55.02 47.23
C GLY A 112 -28.69 55.28 45.82
N THR A 113 -28.25 56.50 45.52
CA THR A 113 -27.80 56.90 44.17
C THR A 113 -26.50 56.19 43.73
N HIS A 114 -25.59 55.92 44.66
CA HIS A 114 -24.33 55.20 44.39
C HIS A 114 -24.55 53.70 44.08
N PHE A 115 -25.58 53.09 44.65
CA PHE A 115 -25.94 51.69 44.40
C PHE A 115 -26.59 51.52 43.02
N LEU A 116 -27.41 52.49 42.59
CA LEU A 116 -28.05 52.48 41.27
C LEU A 116 -27.03 52.72 40.13
N LEU A 117 -26.06 53.62 40.33
CA LEU A 117 -24.98 53.88 39.37
C LEU A 117 -24.05 52.68 39.19
N SER A 118 -23.63 52.05 40.29
CA SER A 118 -22.81 50.83 40.24
C SER A 118 -23.55 49.63 39.62
N SER A 119 -24.86 49.52 39.83
CA SER A 119 -25.70 48.50 39.19
C SER A 119 -25.85 48.73 37.68
N LEU A 120 -26.00 49.99 37.25
CA LEU A 120 -26.05 50.37 35.83
C LEU A 120 -24.72 50.12 35.10
N GLN A 121 -23.59 50.43 35.75
CA GLN A 121 -22.25 50.15 35.20
C GLN A 121 -22.02 48.64 35.00
N LYS A 122 -22.41 47.81 35.98
CA LYS A 122 -22.36 46.34 35.84
C LYS A 122 -23.23 45.86 34.69
N LEU A 123 -24.47 46.38 34.57
CA LEU A 123 -25.38 45.99 33.48
C LEU A 123 -24.85 46.38 32.09
N LEU A 124 -24.28 47.57 31.94
CA LEU A 124 -23.67 48.03 30.68
C LEU A 124 -22.43 47.19 30.32
N PHE A 125 -21.62 46.85 31.31
CA PHE A 125 -20.46 45.98 31.13
C PHE A 125 -20.85 44.58 30.65
N GLU A 126 -21.81 43.92 31.31
CA GLU A 126 -22.28 42.60 30.90
C GLU A 126 -22.93 42.64 29.50
N ARG A 127 -23.71 43.67 29.18
CA ARG A 127 -24.28 43.85 27.82
C ARG A 127 -23.20 44.08 26.75
N GLY A 128 -22.14 44.83 27.09
CA GLY A 128 -20.99 45.03 26.21
C GLY A 128 -20.23 43.74 25.96
N LYS A 129 -20.01 42.95 27.02
CA LYS A 129 -19.41 41.61 26.94
C LYS A 129 -20.23 40.68 26.04
N GLU A 130 -21.53 40.56 26.26
CA GLU A 130 -22.42 39.76 25.41
C GLU A 130 -22.37 40.19 23.94
N SER A 131 -22.24 41.50 23.68
CA SER A 131 -22.09 42.03 22.33
C SER A 131 -20.76 41.61 21.70
N LEU A 132 -19.66 41.59 22.45
CA LEU A 132 -18.36 41.11 22.00
C LEU A 132 -18.35 39.59 21.73
N GLU A 133 -18.98 38.79 22.59
CA GLU A 133 -19.15 37.35 22.36
C GLU A 133 -19.99 37.08 21.09
N SER A 134 -21.05 37.88 20.89
CA SER A 134 -21.88 37.82 19.68
C SER A 134 -21.09 38.20 18.44
N GLU A 135 -20.28 39.26 18.51
CA GLU A 135 -19.44 39.69 17.39
C GLU A 135 -18.35 38.66 17.06
N PHE A 136 -17.69 38.08 18.07
CA PHE A 136 -16.75 36.97 17.89
C PHE A 136 -17.40 35.81 17.13
N ARG A 137 -18.59 35.37 17.57
CA ARG A 137 -19.35 34.31 16.91
C ARG A 137 -19.70 34.69 15.47
N SER A 138 -20.15 35.92 15.25
CA SER A 138 -20.52 36.47 13.94
C SER A 138 -19.34 36.45 12.97
N LEU A 139 -18.18 36.97 13.39
CA LEU A 139 -16.95 36.98 12.60
C LEU A 139 -16.50 35.56 12.25
N MET A 140 -16.42 34.68 13.24
CA MET A 140 -16.02 33.29 13.03
C MET A 140 -16.97 32.55 12.07
N THR A 141 -18.29 32.72 12.24
CA THR A 141 -19.29 32.03 11.42
C THR A 141 -19.32 32.55 9.99
N ARG A 142 -19.13 33.86 9.79
CA ARG A 142 -19.19 34.49 8.46
C ARG A 142 -17.95 34.22 7.62
N HIS A 143 -16.79 34.14 8.25
CA HIS A 143 -15.50 34.09 7.57
C HIS A 143 -14.85 32.70 7.55
N SER A 144 -15.23 31.78 8.44
CA SER A 144 -14.74 30.39 8.38
C SER A 144 -15.39 29.67 7.20
N LYS A 145 -14.56 29.25 6.23
CA LYS A 145 -15.01 28.56 5.01
C LYS A 145 -14.45 27.15 4.93
N VAL A 146 -15.15 26.28 4.21
CA VAL A 146 -14.66 24.95 3.83
C VAL A 146 -13.50 25.13 2.85
N VAL A 147 -12.41 24.40 3.05
CA VAL A 147 -11.27 24.39 2.13
C VAL A 147 -11.64 23.56 0.90
N SER A 148 -11.41 24.09 -0.30
CA SER A 148 -11.80 23.40 -1.53
C SER A 148 -10.90 22.18 -1.78
N PRO A 149 -11.43 21.08 -2.38
CA PRO A 149 -10.65 19.89 -2.69
C PRO A 149 -9.35 20.15 -3.47
N VAL A 150 -9.38 21.06 -4.45
CA VAL A 150 -8.20 21.42 -5.26
C VAL A 150 -7.08 22.00 -4.40
N LEU A 151 -7.39 22.96 -3.54
CA LEU A 151 -6.41 23.54 -2.61
C LEU A 151 -5.86 22.50 -1.63
N ILE A 152 -6.68 21.55 -1.18
CA ILE A 152 -6.21 20.48 -0.29
C ILE A 152 -5.21 19.59 -1.03
N LEU A 153 -5.49 19.24 -2.29
CA LEU A 153 -4.56 18.46 -3.11
C LEU A 153 -3.25 19.21 -3.37
N ASP A 154 -3.31 20.52 -3.66
CA ASP A 154 -2.12 21.36 -3.81
C ASP A 154 -1.27 21.37 -2.51
N LEU A 155 -1.92 21.42 -1.34
CA LEU A 155 -1.24 21.34 -0.02
C LEU A 155 -0.60 19.98 0.25
N ILE A 156 -1.16 18.89 -0.27
CA ILE A 156 -0.60 17.54 -0.12
C ILE A 156 0.58 17.36 -1.09
N SER A 157 0.48 17.87 -2.31
CA SER A 157 1.53 17.74 -3.34
C SER A 157 2.73 18.66 -3.14
N GLY A 158 2.61 19.75 -2.37
CA GLY A 158 3.69 20.71 -2.15
C GLY A 158 4.90 20.21 -1.36
N ASP A 159 4.84 19.01 -0.76
CA ASP A 159 5.95 18.43 0.02
C ASP A 159 7.02 17.73 -0.85
N ASP A 160 6.73 17.42 -2.12
CA ASP A 160 7.66 16.66 -2.99
C ASP A 160 8.74 17.52 -3.67
N ASP A 161 8.57 18.85 -3.73
CA ASP A 161 9.52 19.77 -4.35
C ASP A 161 10.42 20.45 -3.29
N LEU A 162 11.58 19.84 -3.02
CA LEU A 162 12.65 20.33 -2.13
C LEU A 162 13.29 21.68 -2.55
N GLU A 163 12.74 22.39 -3.55
CA GLU A 163 13.23 23.67 -4.03
C GLU A 163 12.31 24.83 -3.62
N ALA A 164 12.55 25.39 -2.44
CA ALA A 164 12.28 26.78 -2.08
C ALA A 164 10.90 27.36 -2.46
N GLN A 165 9.81 26.63 -2.25
CA GLN A 165 8.50 27.26 -2.13
C GLN A 165 8.36 27.84 -0.72
N GLU A 166 8.14 29.16 -0.65
CA GLU A 166 7.64 29.81 0.57
C GLU A 166 6.46 28.99 1.09
N ASP A 167 6.46 28.62 2.38
CA ASP A 167 5.32 28.00 3.06
C ASP A 167 4.04 28.76 2.67
N VAL A 168 3.25 28.23 1.73
CA VAL A 168 1.96 28.82 1.36
C VAL A 168 1.01 28.50 2.50
N ALA A 169 1.09 29.28 3.57
CA ALA A 169 0.23 29.15 4.74
C ALA A 169 -1.23 29.30 4.28
N LEU A 170 -2.05 28.31 4.60
CA LEU A 170 -3.47 28.33 4.27
C LEU A 170 -4.17 29.45 5.04
N GLU A 171 -4.63 30.48 4.31
CA GLU A 171 -5.36 31.60 4.89
C GLU A 171 -6.81 31.20 5.24
N HIS A 172 -7.06 30.94 6.53
CA HIS A 172 -8.39 30.57 7.02
C HIS A 172 -9.35 31.74 7.22
N LEU A 173 -8.81 32.92 7.54
CA LEU A 173 -9.54 34.15 7.81
C LEU A 173 -8.80 35.31 7.14
N PRO A 174 -9.52 36.33 6.61
CA PRO A 174 -8.87 37.55 6.17
C PRO A 174 -8.12 38.22 7.31
N GLU A 175 -6.92 38.76 7.05
CA GLU A 175 -6.04 39.34 8.07
C GLU A 175 -6.74 40.35 9.00
N SER A 176 -7.58 41.23 8.46
CA SER A 176 -8.34 42.20 9.26
C SER A 176 -9.29 41.51 10.27
N VAL A 177 -9.94 40.43 9.84
CA VAL A 177 -10.86 39.66 10.68
C VAL A 177 -10.09 38.88 11.73
N LEU A 178 -8.93 38.32 11.37
CA LEU A 178 -8.06 37.62 12.30
C LEU A 178 -7.62 38.55 13.45
N GLN A 179 -7.18 39.77 13.13
CA GLN A 179 -6.80 40.77 14.14
C GLN A 179 -7.97 41.15 15.06
N ASP A 180 -9.17 41.32 14.51
CA ASP A 180 -10.38 41.61 15.30
C ASP A 180 -10.73 40.45 16.24
N VAL A 181 -10.69 39.21 15.73
CA VAL A 181 -10.94 37.98 16.51
C VAL A 181 -9.91 37.81 17.63
N ILE A 182 -8.62 38.06 17.36
CA ILE A 182 -7.54 38.03 18.35
C ILE A 182 -7.79 39.09 19.44
N ARG A 183 -8.13 40.33 19.05
CA ARG A 183 -8.41 41.41 19.98
C ARG A 183 -9.60 41.08 20.88
N ILE A 184 -10.69 40.58 20.31
CA ILE A 184 -11.88 40.19 21.06
C ILE A 184 -11.56 39.01 22.00
N SER A 185 -10.84 38.00 21.51
CA SER A 185 -10.42 36.85 22.32
C SER A 185 -9.61 37.28 23.54
N ARG A 186 -8.57 38.10 23.35
CA ARG A 186 -7.73 38.62 24.46
C ARG A 186 -8.58 39.37 25.49
N TRP A 187 -9.51 40.21 25.03
CA TRP A 187 -10.41 40.94 25.92
C TRP A 187 -11.33 40.00 26.71
N LEU A 188 -11.94 39.00 26.05
CA LEU A 188 -12.82 38.04 26.71
C LEU A 188 -12.07 37.16 27.72
N VAL A 189 -10.80 36.86 27.49
CA VAL A 189 -9.97 36.10 28.43
C VAL A 189 -9.69 36.90 29.70
N GLU A 190 -9.38 38.18 29.56
CA GLU A 190 -9.02 39.04 30.69
C GLU A 190 -10.25 39.50 31.48
N TYR A 191 -11.37 39.77 30.80
CA TYR A 191 -12.53 40.45 31.38
C TYR A 191 -13.84 39.64 31.36
N GLY A 192 -13.91 38.54 30.60
CA GLY A 192 -15.15 37.81 30.30
C GLY A 192 -15.67 36.90 31.41
N ARG A 193 -14.86 36.49 32.39
CA ARG A 193 -15.24 35.55 33.49
C ARG A 193 -15.68 34.13 33.07
N ASN A 194 -16.14 33.90 31.84
CA ASN A 194 -16.44 32.59 31.24
C ASN A 194 -15.56 32.35 30.00
N GLN A 195 -15.34 31.08 29.66
CA GLN A 195 -14.49 30.66 28.54
C GLN A 195 -15.32 30.12 27.36
N ASP A 196 -16.61 30.47 27.30
CA ASP A 196 -17.56 29.90 26.36
C ASP A 196 -17.25 30.23 24.90
N PHE A 197 -16.61 31.37 24.64
CA PHE A 197 -16.19 31.74 23.28
C PHE A 197 -15.21 30.72 22.67
N MET A 198 -14.41 30.02 23.50
CA MET A 198 -13.53 28.95 23.03
C MET A 198 -14.33 27.75 22.55
N ASN A 199 -15.47 27.45 23.20
CA ASN A 199 -16.41 26.44 22.73
C ASN A 199 -17.00 26.82 21.37
N VAL A 200 -17.38 28.10 21.21
CA VAL A 200 -17.88 28.62 19.94
C VAL A 200 -16.82 28.49 18.84
N TYR A 201 -15.56 28.83 19.17
CA TYR A 201 -14.44 28.74 18.25
C TYR A 201 -14.27 27.31 17.72
N TYR A 202 -14.03 26.33 18.60
CA TYR A 202 -13.75 24.98 18.13
C TYR A 202 -14.96 24.33 17.45
N GLN A 203 -16.20 24.64 17.86
CA GLN A 203 -17.39 24.10 17.21
C GLN A 203 -17.51 24.56 15.75
N ILE A 204 -17.25 25.85 15.49
CA ILE A 204 -17.28 26.39 14.11
C ILE A 204 -16.15 25.78 13.30
N ARG A 205 -14.92 25.80 13.82
CA ARG A 205 -13.74 25.27 13.11
C ARG A 205 -13.82 23.76 12.86
N SER A 206 -14.25 22.97 13.85
CA SER A 206 -14.52 21.51 13.71
C SER A 206 -15.43 21.23 12.53
N SER A 207 -16.55 21.96 12.43
CA SER A 207 -17.51 21.77 11.34
C SER A 207 -16.90 22.08 9.97
N GLN A 208 -16.03 23.09 9.87
CA GLN A 208 -15.35 23.42 8.62
C GLN A 208 -14.29 22.38 8.24
N LEU A 209 -13.50 21.91 9.20
CA LEU A 209 -12.50 20.85 9.01
C LEU A 209 -13.15 19.56 8.50
N ASP A 210 -14.17 19.07 9.21
CA ASP A 210 -14.90 17.84 8.85
C ASP A 210 -15.53 17.94 7.45
N ARG A 211 -16.18 19.07 7.14
CA ARG A 211 -16.75 19.31 5.79
C ARG A 211 -15.69 19.40 4.70
N SER A 212 -14.49 19.87 5.00
CA SER A 212 -13.40 19.97 4.02
C SER A 212 -12.90 18.58 3.63
N ILE A 213 -12.72 17.69 4.62
CA ILE A 213 -12.31 16.30 4.38
C ILE A 213 -13.41 15.53 3.64
N LYS A 214 -14.68 15.66 4.06
CA LYS A 214 -15.82 15.04 3.36
C LYS A 214 -15.96 15.54 1.92
N GLY A 215 -15.76 16.85 1.71
CA GLY A 215 -15.77 17.47 0.39
C GLY A 215 -14.67 16.91 -0.54
N LEU A 216 -13.48 16.63 0.01
CA LEU A 216 -12.40 15.99 -0.73
C LEU A 216 -12.78 14.55 -1.14
N LYS A 217 -13.35 13.76 -0.22
CA LYS A 217 -13.83 12.41 -0.54
C LYS A 217 -14.85 12.44 -1.68
N GLU A 218 -15.86 13.31 -1.59
CA GLU A 218 -16.87 13.44 -2.64
C GLU A 218 -16.29 13.86 -4.00
N HIS A 219 -15.22 14.66 -3.99
CA HIS A 219 -14.54 15.08 -5.21
C HIS A 219 -13.98 13.89 -5.97
N PHE A 220 -13.35 12.91 -5.30
CA PHE A 220 -12.87 11.66 -5.92
C PHE A 220 -13.99 10.79 -6.49
N HIS A 221 -15.17 10.77 -5.85
CA HIS A 221 -16.32 10.02 -6.36
C HIS A 221 -16.94 10.69 -7.60
N LYS A 222 -16.94 12.03 -7.64
CA LYS A 222 -17.47 12.82 -8.77
C LYS A 222 -16.52 12.87 -9.97
N SER A 223 -15.21 12.92 -9.74
CA SER A 223 -14.21 12.90 -10.82
C SER A 223 -14.24 11.56 -11.58
N SER A 224 -14.44 10.46 -10.85
CA SER A 224 -14.51 9.10 -11.40
C SER A 224 -15.76 8.85 -12.26
N SER A 225 -16.84 9.60 -12.05
CA SER A 225 -18.07 9.53 -12.87
C SER A 225 -18.07 10.48 -14.08
N SER A 226 -17.05 11.33 -14.24
CA SER A 226 -17.00 12.41 -15.24
C SER A 226 -16.19 12.09 -16.51
N SER A 227 -15.92 10.82 -16.82
CA SER A 227 -15.36 10.42 -18.12
C SER A 227 -16.31 10.64 -19.32
N GLY A 228 -17.50 11.21 -19.11
CA GLY A 228 -18.38 11.74 -20.14
C GLY A 228 -18.19 13.25 -20.35
N VAL A 229 -17.77 13.62 -21.56
CA VAL A 229 -17.68 14.98 -22.12
C VAL A 229 -18.71 15.94 -21.50
N PRO A 230 -18.33 17.11 -20.95
CA PRO A 230 -19.30 18.07 -20.46
C PRO A 230 -19.97 18.79 -21.63
N TYR A 231 -21.18 18.35 -21.98
CA TYR A 231 -22.10 19.19 -22.75
C TYR A 231 -22.52 20.36 -21.85
N SER A 232 -22.11 21.57 -22.20
CA SER A 232 -22.47 22.79 -21.47
C SER A 232 -24.00 22.99 -21.52
N PRO A 233 -24.67 23.35 -20.41
CA PRO A 233 -26.06 23.76 -20.48
C PRO A 233 -26.12 25.17 -21.09
N ALA A 234 -26.76 25.28 -22.25
CA ALA A 234 -27.07 26.54 -22.88
C ALA A 234 -28.00 27.38 -21.98
N ILE A 235 -27.58 28.59 -21.63
CA ILE A 235 -28.44 29.62 -21.02
C ILE A 235 -28.99 30.50 -22.15
N PRO A 236 -30.32 30.77 -22.22
CA PRO A 236 -30.87 31.68 -23.21
C PRO A 236 -30.58 33.15 -22.87
N ASN A 237 -30.13 33.86 -23.90
CA ASN A 237 -29.79 35.29 -23.95
C ASN A 237 -30.83 36.24 -23.35
N LYS A 238 -30.36 37.20 -22.52
CA LYS A 238 -30.80 38.61 -22.59
C LYS A 238 -29.61 39.55 -22.35
N ARG A 239 -29.43 40.46 -23.30
CA ARG A 239 -28.39 41.50 -23.40
C ARG A 239 -28.57 42.61 -22.35
N LYS A 240 -27.46 43.13 -21.80
CA LYS A 240 -27.25 44.57 -21.62
C LYS A 240 -25.76 44.90 -21.45
N ASP A 241 -25.31 45.88 -22.24
CA ASP A 241 -23.94 46.35 -22.43
C ASP A 241 -23.33 47.09 -21.23
N THR A 242 -22.01 46.99 -21.05
CA THR A 242 -21.07 48.10 -20.77
C THR A 242 -19.60 47.59 -20.75
N PRO A 243 -18.59 48.46 -21.01
CA PRO A 243 -17.38 48.06 -21.75
C PRO A 243 -16.11 47.87 -20.92
N THR A 244 -15.32 46.88 -21.36
CA THR A 244 -13.85 46.74 -21.32
C THR A 244 -13.03 47.43 -20.23
N LYS A 245 -12.38 46.61 -19.39
CA LYS A 245 -10.95 46.72 -19.07
C LYS A 245 -10.33 45.31 -19.02
N LYS A 246 -9.39 45.05 -19.93
CA LYS A 246 -8.51 43.87 -19.90
C LYS A 246 -7.42 44.07 -18.83
N PRO A 247 -7.00 43.00 -18.15
CA PRO A 247 -5.58 42.79 -17.96
C PRO A 247 -5.10 41.43 -18.45
N VAL A 248 -4.01 41.50 -19.22
CA VAL A 248 -2.82 40.63 -19.32
C VAL A 248 -3.00 39.11 -19.21
N LYS A 249 -2.74 38.44 -20.34
CA LYS A 249 -2.45 37.00 -20.46
C LYS A 249 -1.19 36.63 -19.68
N ARG A 250 -1.24 35.58 -18.87
CA ARG A 250 -0.06 34.75 -18.50
C ARG A 250 -0.23 33.31 -19.02
N PRO A 251 0.87 32.59 -19.29
CA PRO A 251 0.88 31.42 -20.15
C PRO A 251 0.26 30.19 -19.49
N GLY A 252 -0.42 29.36 -20.28
CA GLY A 252 -1.08 28.15 -19.81
C GLY A 252 -0.11 27.04 -19.43
N THR A 253 -0.29 26.50 -18.22
CA THR A 253 0.39 25.28 -17.74
C THR A 253 -0.59 24.15 -17.37
N ILE A 254 -1.88 24.31 -17.68
CA ILE A 254 -2.89 23.25 -17.52
C ILE A 254 -2.80 22.30 -18.71
N ARG A 255 -1.75 21.49 -18.74
CA ARG A 255 -1.60 20.31 -19.61
C ARG A 255 -0.43 19.40 -19.20
N LYS A 256 0.39 19.78 -18.20
CA LYS A 256 1.51 18.96 -17.73
C LYS A 256 1.17 18.05 -16.54
N ALA A 257 0.18 18.38 -15.71
CA ALA A 257 -0.20 17.55 -14.56
C ALA A 257 -0.84 16.19 -14.96
N GLN A 258 -1.51 16.11 -16.12
CA GLN A 258 -2.12 14.86 -16.59
C GLN A 258 -1.14 13.89 -17.28
N ASN A 259 0.06 14.33 -17.64
CA ASN A 259 1.02 13.48 -18.36
C ASN A 259 2.12 12.89 -17.47
N LEU A 260 2.34 13.41 -16.26
CA LEU A 260 3.32 12.85 -15.32
C LEU A 260 2.78 11.62 -14.56
N LEU A 261 1.45 11.52 -14.37
CA LEU A 261 0.83 10.35 -13.74
C LEU A 261 0.75 9.11 -14.66
N LYS A 262 1.13 9.24 -15.95
CA LYS A 262 1.28 8.10 -16.86
C LYS A 262 2.71 7.57 -16.98
N GLN A 263 3.72 8.32 -16.52
CA GLN A 263 5.12 7.93 -16.70
C GLN A 263 5.67 7.03 -15.58
N TYR A 264 5.03 6.96 -14.42
CA TYR A 264 5.44 6.03 -13.36
C TYR A 264 4.81 4.63 -13.44
N SER A 265 3.77 4.42 -14.26
CA SER A 265 3.18 3.09 -14.54
C SER A 265 3.61 2.48 -15.89
N GLN A 266 4.51 3.10 -16.66
CA GLN A 266 4.87 2.64 -18.01
C GLN A 266 6.38 2.58 -18.31
N HIS A 267 7.25 2.51 -17.30
CA HIS A 267 8.66 2.16 -17.53
C HIS A 267 8.97 0.73 -17.09
N GLY A 268 8.53 -0.19 -17.92
CA GLY A 268 8.92 -1.58 -17.94
C GLY A 268 8.10 -2.24 -19.04
N LEU A 269 8.74 -2.71 -20.10
CA LEU A 269 8.17 -3.31 -21.31
C LEU A 269 7.91 -2.33 -22.48
N ASP A 270 8.98 -2.00 -23.20
CA ASP A 270 8.91 -2.01 -24.67
C ASP A 270 10.28 -2.37 -25.27
N GLY A 271 10.33 -3.45 -26.05
CA GLY A 271 11.58 -3.87 -26.69
C GLY A 271 11.71 -5.27 -27.29
N LYS A 272 10.67 -5.86 -27.90
CA LYS A 272 10.69 -6.49 -29.25
C LYS A 272 9.49 -7.41 -29.50
N LYS A 273 8.62 -6.95 -30.40
CA LYS A 273 7.58 -7.73 -31.08
C LYS A 273 8.18 -8.73 -32.07
N GLY A 274 7.70 -9.97 -32.03
CA GLY A 274 7.61 -10.90 -33.15
C GLY A 274 6.23 -11.55 -33.07
N GLY A 275 5.36 -11.26 -34.05
CA GLY A 275 3.91 -11.48 -33.93
C GLY A 275 3.47 -12.94 -34.10
N SER A 276 2.21 -13.18 -33.73
CA SER A 276 1.32 -14.15 -34.39
C SER A 276 -0.12 -13.87 -33.97
N ASN A 277 -1.00 -13.79 -34.97
CA ASN A 277 -2.44 -13.62 -34.87
C ASN A 277 -3.09 -14.84 -34.23
N LEU A 278 -4.02 -14.65 -33.30
CA LEU A 278 -5.12 -15.59 -33.07
C LEU A 278 -6.41 -14.84 -32.73
N ILE A 279 -7.43 -15.12 -33.53
CA ILE A 279 -8.83 -14.71 -33.37
C ILE A 279 -9.50 -15.71 -32.41
N PRO A 280 -10.33 -15.31 -31.43
CA PRO A 280 -11.12 -16.26 -30.67
C PRO A 280 -12.42 -16.61 -31.42
N LEU A 281 -12.66 -17.92 -31.59
CA LEU A 281 -13.89 -18.50 -32.11
C LEU A 281 -14.90 -18.66 -30.95
N GLU A 282 -16.09 -18.09 -31.09
CA GLU A 282 -17.21 -18.24 -30.17
C GLU A 282 -17.79 -19.67 -30.21
N GLY A 283 -18.11 -20.20 -29.02
CA GLY A 283 -18.88 -21.42 -28.83
C GLY A 283 -19.88 -21.23 -27.68
N ASN A 284 -21.17 -21.31 -28.01
CA ASN A 284 -22.33 -21.21 -27.12
C ASN A 284 -22.44 -22.41 -26.15
N HIS A 285 -22.55 -22.17 -24.84
CA HIS A 285 -23.63 -22.66 -23.94
C HIS A 285 -23.40 -22.14 -22.50
N PRO A 286 -24.47 -21.95 -21.69
CA PRO A 286 -24.45 -21.05 -20.54
C PRO A 286 -24.21 -21.79 -19.22
N VAL A 287 -23.10 -21.50 -18.53
CA VAL A 287 -22.95 -21.75 -17.09
C VAL A 287 -22.20 -20.56 -16.50
N SER A 288 -22.75 -19.99 -15.42
CA SER A 288 -22.33 -18.76 -14.75
C SER A 288 -20.81 -18.59 -14.66
N ARG A 289 -20.31 -17.69 -15.48
CA ARG A 289 -18.92 -17.26 -15.54
C ARG A 289 -18.77 -16.07 -14.60
N ALA A 290 -18.05 -16.23 -13.50
CA ALA A 290 -17.51 -15.10 -12.75
C ALA A 290 -16.29 -14.57 -13.52
N VAL A 291 -16.56 -13.82 -14.59
CA VAL A 291 -15.56 -12.94 -15.21
C VAL A 291 -15.39 -11.77 -14.22
N PRO A 292 -14.16 -11.31 -13.90
CA PRO A 292 -14.01 -10.07 -13.15
C PRO A 292 -14.68 -8.97 -13.96
N SER A 293 -15.74 -8.40 -13.38
CA SER A 293 -16.46 -7.28 -13.98
C SER A 293 -15.48 -6.10 -14.00
N PRO A 294 -15.17 -5.52 -15.17
CA PRO A 294 -14.15 -4.46 -15.34
C PRO A 294 -14.62 -3.09 -14.82
N GLY A 295 -15.36 -3.08 -13.72
CA GLY A 295 -15.84 -1.87 -13.05
C GLY A 295 -15.98 -2.01 -11.53
N ARG A 296 -15.62 -3.17 -10.95
CA ARG A 296 -15.50 -3.32 -9.49
C ARG A 296 -14.10 -2.96 -9.01
N ASP A 297 -13.06 -3.43 -9.72
CA ASP A 297 -11.66 -3.15 -9.36
C ASP A 297 -11.35 -1.65 -9.49
N ASP A 298 -11.75 -1.01 -10.59
CA ASP A 298 -11.61 0.45 -10.77
C ASP A 298 -12.33 1.29 -9.68
N MET A 299 -13.43 0.78 -9.11
CA MET A 299 -14.19 1.49 -8.06
C MET A 299 -13.53 1.34 -6.69
N LEU A 300 -12.99 0.15 -6.40
CA LEU A 300 -12.24 -0.13 -5.16
C LEU A 300 -10.93 0.66 -5.11
N ASP A 301 -10.25 0.83 -6.25
CA ASP A 301 -9.04 1.66 -6.35
C ASP A 301 -9.35 3.15 -6.08
N VAL A 302 -10.46 3.66 -6.62
CA VAL A 302 -10.92 5.04 -6.34
C VAL A 302 -11.25 5.26 -4.87
N GLU A 303 -11.93 4.30 -4.23
CA GLU A 303 -12.25 4.39 -2.79
C GLU A 303 -10.98 4.34 -1.91
N THR A 304 -10.03 3.48 -2.27
CA THR A 304 -8.71 3.36 -1.62
C THR A 304 -7.93 4.67 -1.73
N ASP A 305 -7.82 5.22 -2.94
CA ASP A 305 -7.13 6.48 -3.20
C ASP A 305 -7.80 7.64 -2.46
N ALA A 306 -9.14 7.73 -2.50
CA ALA A 306 -9.88 8.78 -1.80
C ALA A 306 -9.60 8.75 -0.30
N TYR A 307 -9.56 7.55 0.32
CA TYR A 307 -9.26 7.41 1.73
C TYR A 307 -7.82 7.82 2.07
N ILE A 308 -6.84 7.38 1.27
CA ILE A 308 -5.42 7.77 1.42
C ILE A 308 -5.27 9.29 1.44
N HIS A 309 -5.85 9.99 0.46
CA HIS A 309 -5.78 11.45 0.40
C HIS A 309 -6.51 12.13 1.57
N CYS A 310 -7.60 11.54 2.08
CA CYS A 310 -8.29 12.07 3.25
C CYS A 310 -7.43 11.99 4.52
N VAL A 311 -6.60 10.95 4.66
CA VAL A 311 -5.66 10.83 5.78
C VAL A 311 -4.61 11.94 5.72
N SER A 312 -3.96 12.14 4.57
CA SER A 312 -2.96 13.21 4.41
C SER A 312 -3.59 14.60 4.57
N ALA A 313 -4.79 14.79 4.02
CA ALA A 313 -5.56 16.03 4.17
C ALA A 313 -5.85 16.35 5.64
N PHE A 314 -6.23 15.35 6.45
CA PHE A 314 -6.46 15.56 7.87
C PHE A 314 -5.21 16.10 8.56
N VAL A 315 -4.03 15.52 8.29
CA VAL A 315 -2.76 15.98 8.89
C VAL A 315 -2.48 17.43 8.52
N LYS A 316 -2.48 17.77 7.22
CA LYS A 316 -2.17 19.13 6.75
C LYS A 316 -3.19 20.17 7.25
N LEU A 317 -4.48 19.84 7.22
CA LEU A 317 -5.52 20.74 7.71
C LEU A 317 -5.47 20.89 9.23
N ALA A 318 -5.23 19.82 9.99
CA ALA A 318 -5.10 19.90 11.44
C ALA A 318 -3.86 20.69 11.88
N GLN A 319 -2.73 20.60 11.16
CA GLN A 319 -1.56 21.48 11.35
C GLN A 319 -1.95 22.94 11.19
N SER A 320 -2.66 23.25 10.10
CA SER A 320 -3.08 24.61 9.79
C SER A 320 -4.12 25.15 10.80
N GLU A 321 -5.04 24.32 11.27
CA GLU A 321 -5.98 24.68 12.35
C GLU A 321 -5.26 24.95 13.67
N TYR A 322 -4.20 24.19 13.99
CA TYR A 322 -3.40 24.43 15.20
C TYR A 322 -2.68 25.78 15.13
N GLN A 323 -2.12 26.14 13.98
CA GLN A 323 -1.48 27.44 13.76
C GLN A 323 -2.48 28.59 13.98
N LEU A 324 -3.66 28.54 13.36
CA LEU A 324 -4.71 29.54 13.56
C LEU A 324 -5.18 29.61 15.03
N LEU A 325 -5.34 28.44 15.66
CA LEU A 325 -5.76 28.33 17.06
C LEU A 325 -4.71 28.94 17.99
N ALA A 326 -3.42 28.82 17.69
CA ALA A 326 -2.34 29.35 18.52
C ALA A 326 -2.37 30.89 18.60
N ASP A 327 -2.80 31.56 17.52
CA ASP A 327 -2.92 33.01 17.48
C ASP A 327 -4.13 33.54 18.26
N ILE A 328 -5.24 32.78 18.27
CA ILE A 328 -6.53 33.21 18.82
C ILE A 328 -6.72 32.77 20.27
N ILE A 329 -6.30 31.54 20.63
CA ILE A 329 -6.61 30.90 21.92
C ILE A 329 -5.40 31.01 22.86
N PRO A 330 -5.60 31.37 24.14
CA PRO A 330 -4.50 31.42 25.12
C PRO A 330 -3.80 30.07 25.30
N GLU A 331 -2.47 30.10 25.46
CA GLU A 331 -1.57 28.93 25.52
C GLU A 331 -2.08 27.81 26.45
N HIS A 332 -2.55 28.15 27.64
CA HIS A 332 -3.07 27.19 28.62
C HIS A 332 -4.29 26.38 28.13
N HIS A 333 -5.07 26.93 27.20
CA HIS A 333 -6.29 26.32 26.66
C HIS A 333 -6.09 25.70 25.28
N GLN A 334 -4.98 25.98 24.59
CA GLN A 334 -4.77 25.58 23.20
C GLN A 334 -4.93 24.07 23.00
N LYS A 335 -4.25 23.25 23.82
CA LYS A 335 -4.27 21.79 23.70
C LYS A 335 -5.67 21.19 23.87
N LYS A 336 -6.44 21.68 24.85
CA LYS A 336 -7.80 21.18 25.13
C LYS A 336 -8.79 21.61 24.03
N THR A 337 -8.68 22.87 23.59
CA THR A 337 -9.51 23.40 22.50
C THR A 337 -9.20 22.70 21.18
N PHE A 338 -7.92 22.45 20.88
CA PHE A 338 -7.50 21.72 19.69
C PHE A 338 -7.96 20.27 19.72
N ASP A 339 -7.78 19.57 20.84
CA ASP A 339 -8.28 18.19 21.02
C ASP A 339 -9.79 18.12 20.74
N SER A 340 -10.58 19.11 21.17
CA SER A 340 -12.02 19.18 20.91
C SER A 340 -12.34 19.54 19.45
N LEU A 341 -11.54 20.41 18.82
CA LEU A 341 -11.72 20.87 17.44
C LEU A 341 -11.62 19.72 16.43
N ILE A 342 -10.66 18.81 16.63
CA ILE A 342 -10.37 17.77 15.64
C ILE A 342 -11.26 16.52 15.76
N GLN A 343 -12.05 16.37 16.83
CA GLN A 343 -12.74 15.11 17.12
C GLN A 343 -13.66 14.67 15.99
N ASP A 344 -14.55 15.52 15.48
CA ASP A 344 -15.55 15.12 14.49
C ASP A 344 -14.89 14.63 13.19
N ALA A 345 -13.89 15.37 12.72
CA ALA A 345 -13.12 15.04 11.53
C ALA A 345 -12.31 13.75 11.71
N LEU A 346 -11.65 13.61 12.86
CA LEU A 346 -10.85 12.43 13.18
C LEU A 346 -11.73 11.19 13.34
N ASP A 347 -12.85 11.29 14.06
CA ASP A 347 -13.78 10.17 14.23
C ASP A 347 -14.41 9.75 12.90
N GLY A 348 -14.74 10.71 12.03
CA GLY A 348 -15.18 10.43 10.66
C GLY A 348 -14.14 9.65 9.87
N LEU A 349 -12.88 10.06 9.94
CA LEU A 349 -11.77 9.38 9.26
C LEU A 349 -11.54 7.96 9.80
N MET A 350 -11.54 7.79 11.13
CA MET A 350 -11.33 6.48 11.76
C MET A 350 -12.49 5.52 11.48
N LEU A 351 -13.73 6.02 11.50
CA LEU A 351 -14.92 5.24 11.15
C LEU A 351 -14.85 4.72 9.71
N GLU A 352 -14.37 5.55 8.78
CA GLU A 352 -14.18 5.12 7.38
C GLU A 352 -13.12 4.00 7.29
N GLY A 353 -12.00 4.14 7.98
CA GLY A 353 -10.99 3.08 8.06
C GLY A 353 -11.56 1.77 8.62
N GLU A 354 -12.37 1.83 9.68
CA GLU A 354 -13.03 0.65 10.25
C GLU A 354 -14.10 0.06 9.31
N ASN A 355 -14.76 0.87 8.48
CA ASN A 355 -15.66 0.37 7.44
C ASN A 355 -14.91 -0.45 6.39
N ILE A 356 -13.70 -0.02 6.00
CA ILE A 356 -12.82 -0.77 5.08
C ILE A 356 -12.40 -2.10 5.72
N VAL A 357 -11.99 -2.08 6.99
CA VAL A 357 -11.68 -3.32 7.74
C VAL A 357 -12.89 -4.27 7.79
N SER A 358 -14.09 -3.73 8.04
CA SER A 358 -15.33 -4.49 8.05
C SER A 358 -15.69 -5.08 6.69
N ALA A 359 -15.46 -4.33 5.60
CA ALA A 359 -15.64 -4.80 4.23
C ALA A 359 -14.68 -5.95 3.90
N ALA A 360 -13.38 -5.77 4.20
CA ALA A 360 -12.37 -6.82 4.05
C ALA A 360 -12.74 -8.09 4.84
N ARG A 361 -13.20 -7.93 6.10
CA ARG A 361 -13.67 -9.06 6.92
C ARG A 361 -14.83 -9.82 6.30
N LYS A 362 -15.80 -9.12 5.70
CA LYS A 362 -16.93 -9.76 5.01
C LYS A 362 -16.49 -10.48 3.74
N ALA A 363 -15.49 -9.95 3.01
CA ALA A 363 -14.94 -10.58 1.81
C ALA A 363 -14.18 -11.87 2.14
N VAL A 364 -13.35 -11.87 3.19
CA VAL A 364 -12.62 -13.05 3.68
C VAL A 364 -13.58 -14.19 4.02
N VAL A 365 -14.70 -13.90 4.71
CA VAL A 365 -15.73 -14.91 5.03
C VAL A 365 -16.37 -15.51 3.78
N ARG A 366 -16.39 -14.78 2.66
CA ARG A 366 -16.89 -15.24 1.36
C ARG A 366 -15.82 -15.92 0.51
N HIS A 367 -14.63 -16.15 1.06
CA HIS A 367 -13.44 -16.63 0.33
C HIS A 367 -13.00 -15.72 -0.82
N ASP A 368 -13.35 -14.43 -0.75
CA ASP A 368 -12.81 -13.42 -1.66
C ASP A 368 -11.62 -12.72 -0.99
N PHE A 369 -10.44 -13.29 -1.18
CA PHE A 369 -9.19 -12.79 -0.62
C PHE A 369 -8.60 -11.62 -1.43
N SER A 370 -9.09 -11.37 -2.64
CA SER A 370 -8.60 -10.28 -3.49
C SER A 370 -8.93 -8.90 -2.91
N THR A 371 -10.12 -8.76 -2.32
CA THR A 371 -10.56 -7.52 -1.66
C THR A 371 -9.61 -7.09 -0.53
N VAL A 372 -8.91 -8.03 0.12
CA VAL A 372 -7.96 -7.73 1.21
C VAL A 372 -6.74 -6.97 0.70
N LEU A 373 -6.38 -7.11 -0.58
CA LEU A 373 -5.25 -6.39 -1.16
C LEU A 373 -5.43 -4.87 -1.09
N THR A 374 -6.67 -4.37 -1.08
CA THR A 374 -6.99 -2.94 -0.89
C THR A 374 -6.56 -2.40 0.48
N VAL A 375 -6.41 -3.27 1.49
CA VAL A 375 -5.94 -2.88 2.83
C VAL A 375 -4.44 -2.55 2.80
N PHE A 376 -3.65 -3.15 1.91
CA PHE A 376 -2.20 -2.99 1.92
C PHE A 376 -1.72 -1.58 1.55
N PRO A 377 -2.18 -0.92 0.46
CA PRO A 377 -1.84 0.47 0.17
C PRO A 377 -2.21 1.41 1.32
N ILE A 378 -3.40 1.22 1.90
CA ILE A 378 -3.89 2.04 3.00
C ILE A 378 -3.01 1.87 4.24
N LEU A 379 -2.75 0.62 4.65
CA LEU A 379 -1.91 0.32 5.80
C LEU A 379 -0.49 0.88 5.63
N ARG A 380 0.07 0.77 4.41
CA ARG A 380 1.37 1.37 4.07
C ARG A 380 1.33 2.89 4.28
N HIS A 381 0.33 3.57 3.74
CA HIS A 381 0.18 5.01 3.86
C HIS A 381 -0.03 5.46 5.33
N LEU A 382 -0.86 4.74 6.09
CA LEU A 382 -1.08 5.04 7.52
C LEU A 382 0.23 4.92 8.32
N LYS A 383 1.05 3.91 8.05
CA LYS A 383 2.36 3.74 8.71
C LYS A 383 3.35 4.83 8.32
N GLN A 384 3.36 5.25 7.06
CA GLN A 384 4.21 6.33 6.56
C GLN A 384 3.81 7.69 7.16
N THR A 385 2.51 7.96 7.25
CA THR A 385 1.96 9.23 7.77
C THR A 385 1.97 9.31 9.29
N LYS A 386 2.15 8.18 9.99
CA LYS A 386 2.11 8.09 11.46
C LYS A 386 2.99 9.12 12.19
N PRO A 387 4.26 9.38 11.81
CA PRO A 387 5.11 10.33 12.51
C PRO A 387 4.55 11.76 12.47
N GLU A 388 4.08 12.21 11.31
CA GLU A 388 3.44 13.52 11.16
C GLU A 388 2.12 13.58 11.94
N PHE A 389 1.35 12.50 11.89
CA PHE A 389 0.11 12.38 12.65
C PHE A 389 0.35 12.48 14.18
N ASP A 390 1.36 11.77 14.69
CA ASP A 390 1.76 11.81 16.09
C ASP A 390 2.26 13.21 16.50
N GLN A 391 2.96 13.91 15.60
CA GLN A 391 3.42 15.29 15.80
C GLN A 391 2.23 16.26 15.92
N VAL A 392 1.25 16.17 15.03
CA VAL A 392 0.05 17.02 15.04
C VAL A 392 -0.77 16.79 16.31
N LEU A 393 -0.89 15.55 16.74
CA LEU A 393 -1.66 15.19 17.93
C LEU A 393 -0.88 15.39 19.25
N GLN A 394 0.32 15.97 19.20
CA GLN A 394 1.13 16.17 20.39
C GLN A 394 0.40 17.05 21.43
N GLY A 395 0.20 16.51 22.62
CA GLY A 395 -0.48 17.22 23.72
C GLY A 395 -2.00 17.07 23.77
N THR A 396 -2.61 16.34 22.83
CA THR A 396 -4.02 15.92 22.88
C THR A 396 -4.24 14.75 23.86
N ALA A 397 -5.50 14.39 24.12
CA ALA A 397 -5.85 13.28 25.01
C ALA A 397 -5.26 11.95 24.53
N ALA A 398 -4.97 11.05 25.46
CA ALA A 398 -4.46 9.71 25.12
C ALA A 398 -5.44 8.92 24.24
N SER A 399 -6.74 9.07 24.48
CA SER A 399 -7.81 8.50 23.65
C SER A 399 -7.73 8.96 22.21
N THR A 400 -7.40 10.24 21.96
CA THR A 400 -7.24 10.83 20.62
C THR A 400 -6.00 10.27 19.91
N LYS A 401 -4.84 10.28 20.59
CA LYS A 401 -3.57 9.76 20.04
C LYS A 401 -3.60 8.27 19.71
N ASN A 402 -4.41 7.49 20.45
CA ASN A 402 -4.51 6.05 20.26
C ASN A 402 -5.47 5.63 19.13
N LYS A 403 -6.23 6.55 18.52
CA LYS A 403 -7.18 6.19 17.45
C LYS A 403 -6.48 5.62 16.21
N LEU A 404 -5.45 6.30 15.69
CA LEU A 404 -4.69 5.84 14.52
C LEU A 404 -3.93 4.52 14.80
N PRO A 405 -3.17 4.37 15.90
CA PRO A 405 -2.58 3.08 16.26
C PRO A 405 -3.60 1.94 16.37
N GLY A 406 -4.79 2.22 16.93
CA GLY A 406 -5.89 1.27 17.02
C GLY A 406 -6.34 0.79 15.64
N LEU A 407 -6.55 1.72 14.71
CA LEU A 407 -6.92 1.41 13.32
C LEU A 407 -5.82 0.61 12.58
N ILE A 408 -4.55 1.01 12.73
CA ILE A 408 -3.40 0.29 12.15
C ILE A 408 -3.40 -1.16 12.64
N THR A 409 -3.60 -1.36 13.95
CA THR A 409 -3.67 -2.71 14.54
C THR A 409 -4.86 -3.50 13.98
N SER A 410 -6.03 -2.87 13.86
CA SER A 410 -7.23 -3.48 13.28
C SER A 410 -7.00 -3.94 11.83
N MET A 411 -6.35 -3.11 11.01
CA MET A 411 -5.96 -3.41 9.63
C MET A 411 -4.92 -4.52 9.54
N GLU A 412 -3.91 -4.52 10.41
CA GLU A 412 -2.91 -5.57 10.46
C GLU A 412 -3.51 -6.92 10.85
N THR A 413 -4.38 -6.94 11.86
CA THR A 413 -5.04 -8.16 12.32
C THR A 413 -5.94 -8.75 11.22
N ILE A 414 -6.72 -7.92 10.50
CA ILE A 414 -7.56 -8.47 9.42
C ILE A 414 -6.73 -8.96 8.24
N GLY A 415 -5.68 -8.24 7.85
CA GLY A 415 -4.83 -8.65 6.74
C GLY A 415 -4.04 -9.93 7.06
N ALA A 416 -3.50 -10.06 8.27
CA ALA A 416 -2.82 -11.29 8.70
C ALA A 416 -3.78 -12.47 8.77
N LYS A 417 -4.98 -12.27 9.32
CA LYS A 417 -6.03 -13.29 9.34
C LYS A 417 -6.42 -13.72 7.92
N ALA A 418 -6.57 -12.78 6.99
CA ALA A 418 -6.88 -13.11 5.61
C ALA A 418 -5.80 -13.96 4.93
N LEU A 419 -4.52 -13.64 5.17
CA LEU A 419 -3.41 -14.44 4.68
C LEU A 419 -3.44 -15.87 5.25
N GLU A 420 -3.74 -16.01 6.55
CA GLU A 420 -3.89 -17.31 7.20
C GLU A 420 -5.08 -18.10 6.66
N ASP A 421 -6.27 -17.49 6.60
CA ASP A 421 -7.50 -18.08 6.09
C ASP A 421 -7.34 -18.50 4.61
N PHE A 422 -6.58 -17.75 3.81
CA PHE A 422 -6.23 -18.12 2.43
C PHE A 422 -5.35 -19.39 2.38
N ALA A 423 -4.31 -19.45 3.21
CA ALA A 423 -3.43 -20.62 3.27
C ALA A 423 -4.21 -21.88 3.71
N ASP A 424 -5.17 -21.71 4.62
CA ASP A 424 -6.06 -22.79 5.08
C ASP A 424 -7.12 -23.15 4.05
N ASN A 425 -7.63 -22.19 3.28
CA ASN A 425 -8.54 -22.45 2.16
C ASN A 425 -7.87 -23.33 1.10
N ILE A 426 -6.61 -23.04 0.73
CA ILE A 426 -5.84 -23.88 -0.20
C ILE A 426 -5.63 -25.28 0.36
N LYS A 427 -5.32 -25.40 1.65
CA LYS A 427 -5.10 -26.69 2.30
C LYS A 427 -6.37 -27.56 2.28
N ASN A 428 -7.52 -26.96 2.53
CA ASN A 428 -8.80 -27.66 2.70
C ASN A 428 -9.68 -27.67 1.44
N ASP A 429 -9.17 -27.22 0.29
CA ASP A 429 -9.93 -27.19 -0.96
C ASP A 429 -10.38 -28.62 -1.36
N PRO A 430 -11.68 -28.85 -1.61
CA PRO A 430 -12.26 -30.19 -1.70
C PRO A 430 -11.78 -30.95 -2.94
N ASP A 431 -11.40 -32.20 -2.78
CA ASP A 431 -10.94 -33.14 -3.81
C ASP A 431 -12.10 -33.91 -4.47
N LYS A 432 -13.21 -33.22 -4.78
CA LYS A 432 -14.38 -33.83 -5.41
C LYS A 432 -14.16 -34.01 -6.91
N GLU A 433 -14.57 -35.16 -7.44
CA GLU A 433 -14.40 -35.55 -8.85
C GLU A 433 -14.95 -34.52 -9.85
N TYR A 434 -16.08 -33.86 -9.57
CA TYR A 434 -16.65 -32.86 -10.47
C TYR A 434 -15.80 -31.59 -10.61
N ASN A 435 -14.86 -31.34 -9.67
CA ASN A 435 -13.90 -30.23 -9.72
C ASN A 435 -12.57 -30.63 -10.37
N MET A 436 -12.39 -31.90 -10.74
CA MET A 436 -11.15 -32.38 -11.33
C MET A 436 -11.18 -32.26 -12.86
N PRO A 437 -10.13 -31.68 -13.49
CA PRO A 437 -10.04 -31.64 -14.94
C PRO A 437 -9.93 -33.03 -15.54
N LYS A 438 -10.85 -33.42 -16.42
CA LYS A 438 -10.87 -34.76 -17.03
C LYS A 438 -9.63 -35.07 -17.88
N ASP A 439 -8.98 -34.03 -18.38
CA ASP A 439 -7.79 -34.08 -19.22
C ASP A 439 -6.47 -34.01 -18.44
N GLY A 440 -6.53 -33.84 -17.11
CA GLY A 440 -5.35 -33.67 -16.27
C GLY A 440 -4.63 -32.33 -16.45
N THR A 441 -5.28 -31.29 -16.98
CA THR A 441 -4.68 -29.95 -17.11
C THR A 441 -4.41 -29.28 -15.74
N VAL A 442 -3.89 -28.04 -15.78
CA VAL A 442 -3.64 -27.23 -14.57
C VAL A 442 -4.96 -26.97 -13.84
N HIS A 443 -4.97 -27.17 -12.53
CA HIS A 443 -6.14 -26.95 -11.68
C HIS A 443 -6.33 -25.45 -11.38
N GLU A 444 -7.57 -24.98 -11.30
CA GLU A 444 -7.88 -23.56 -11.02
C GLU A 444 -7.29 -23.08 -9.68
N LEU A 445 -7.35 -23.93 -8.64
CA LEU A 445 -6.67 -23.69 -7.36
C LEU A 445 -5.19 -23.29 -7.53
N THR A 446 -4.47 -23.93 -8.45
CA THR A 446 -3.06 -23.64 -8.69
C THR A 446 -2.88 -22.29 -9.36
N SER A 447 -3.69 -21.96 -10.37
CA SER A 447 -3.61 -20.63 -11.01
C SER A 447 -3.99 -19.51 -10.05
N ASN A 448 -5.05 -19.69 -9.26
CA ASN A 448 -5.53 -18.70 -8.30
C ASN A 448 -4.52 -18.49 -7.16
N ALA A 449 -3.92 -19.57 -6.65
CA ALA A 449 -2.89 -19.50 -5.62
C ALA A 449 -1.67 -18.70 -6.09
N ILE A 450 -1.19 -19.00 -7.31
CA ILE A 450 -0.04 -18.30 -7.89
C ILE A 450 -0.35 -16.83 -8.18
N LEU A 451 -1.54 -16.53 -8.72
CA LEU A 451 -1.97 -15.17 -9.00
C LEU A 451 -1.98 -14.32 -7.72
N PHE A 452 -2.57 -14.85 -6.64
CA PHE A 452 -2.58 -14.16 -5.35
C PHE A 452 -1.17 -13.91 -4.80
N LEU A 453 -0.29 -14.91 -4.86
CA LEU A 453 1.11 -14.76 -4.43
C LEU A 453 1.86 -13.71 -5.28
N GLN A 454 1.57 -13.63 -6.58
CA GLN A 454 2.14 -12.61 -7.45
C GLN A 454 1.65 -11.20 -7.08
N GLN A 455 0.36 -11.02 -6.81
CA GLN A 455 -0.19 -9.75 -6.35
C GLN A 455 0.39 -9.32 -4.98
N LEU A 456 0.70 -10.29 -4.11
CA LEU A 456 1.34 -10.01 -2.83
C LEU A 456 2.77 -9.44 -2.98
N LEU A 457 3.42 -9.64 -4.14
CA LEU A 457 4.77 -9.09 -4.40
C LEU A 457 4.80 -7.56 -4.39
N ASP A 458 3.72 -6.90 -4.80
CA ASP A 458 3.67 -5.43 -4.81
C ASP A 458 3.68 -4.84 -3.38
N PHE A 459 3.38 -5.69 -2.39
CA PHE A 459 3.21 -5.30 -0.99
C PHE A 459 4.13 -6.08 -0.04
N GLN A 460 5.31 -6.54 -0.50
CA GLN A 460 6.23 -7.36 0.28
C GLN A 460 6.55 -6.79 1.67
N GLU A 461 6.93 -5.51 1.74
CA GLU A 461 7.28 -4.85 2.99
C GLU A 461 6.07 -4.76 3.93
N THR A 462 4.91 -4.36 3.39
CA THR A 462 3.67 -4.21 4.16
C THR A 462 3.17 -5.54 4.69
N ALA A 463 3.12 -6.58 3.84
CA ALA A 463 2.70 -7.92 4.20
C ALA A 463 3.66 -8.57 5.21
N GLY A 464 4.98 -8.42 5.01
CA GLY A 464 5.98 -8.92 5.94
C GLY A 464 5.90 -8.26 7.31
N ALA A 465 5.78 -6.93 7.36
CA ALA A 465 5.65 -6.18 8.61
C ALA A 465 4.33 -6.51 9.35
N MET A 466 3.25 -6.75 8.60
CA MET A 466 1.97 -7.16 9.16
C MET A 466 2.02 -8.57 9.76
N LEU A 467 2.69 -9.53 9.11
CA LEU A 467 2.92 -10.85 9.68
C LEU A 467 3.80 -10.76 10.94
N ALA A 468 4.82 -9.90 10.92
CA ALA A 468 5.70 -9.66 12.07
C ALA A 468 4.95 -9.11 13.29
N SER A 469 3.95 -8.25 13.10
CA SER A 469 3.19 -7.65 14.20
C SER A 469 2.30 -8.67 14.94
N GLN A 470 1.93 -9.78 14.30
CA GLN A 470 1.16 -10.85 14.94
C GLN A 470 2.03 -11.83 15.75
N GLU A 471 3.28 -12.08 15.35
CA GLU A 471 4.13 -13.08 16.02
C GLU A 471 4.82 -12.57 17.29
N THR A 472 4.96 -11.26 17.45
CA THR A 472 5.74 -10.69 18.56
C THR A 472 5.07 -9.48 19.20
N SER A 473 4.37 -9.70 20.31
CA SER A 473 3.90 -8.59 21.16
C SER A 473 5.02 -7.86 21.91
N SER A 474 6.28 -8.33 21.86
CA SER A 474 7.32 -7.84 22.78
C SER A 474 8.77 -8.29 22.47
N SER A 475 9.33 -8.00 21.28
CA SER A 475 10.76 -8.21 21.03
C SER A 475 11.39 -7.13 20.15
N ALA A 476 12.59 -6.66 20.51
CA ALA A 476 13.33 -5.61 19.80
C ALA A 476 13.81 -6.04 18.37
N THR A 477 13.62 -7.30 18.00
CA THR A 477 13.97 -7.87 16.69
C THR A 477 12.88 -7.75 15.64
N SER A 478 11.65 -7.39 16.03
CA SER A 478 10.44 -7.35 15.19
C SER A 478 10.45 -6.25 14.12
N TYR A 479 11.39 -5.29 14.19
CA TYR A 479 11.48 -4.16 13.27
C TYR A 479 12.56 -4.32 12.18
N SER A 480 13.25 -5.46 12.14
CA SER A 480 14.22 -5.69 11.06
C SER A 480 13.50 -6.00 9.74
N SER A 481 13.83 -5.24 8.69
CA SER A 481 13.37 -5.52 7.32
C SER A 481 13.68 -6.96 6.90
N GLU A 482 14.81 -7.52 7.36
CA GLU A 482 15.21 -8.90 7.06
C GLU A 482 14.31 -9.93 7.76
N PHE A 483 13.89 -9.64 9.00
CA PHE A 483 12.97 -10.50 9.74
C PHE A 483 11.59 -10.56 9.05
N SER A 484 11.06 -9.39 8.67
CA SER A 484 9.78 -9.27 7.95
C SER A 484 9.83 -9.99 6.59
N LYS A 485 10.92 -9.83 5.84
CA LYS A 485 11.15 -10.53 4.57
C LYS A 485 11.18 -12.06 4.75
N ARG A 486 11.83 -12.55 5.82
CA ARG A 486 11.88 -13.98 6.12
C ARG A 486 10.53 -14.55 6.54
N LEU A 487 9.71 -13.79 7.28
CA LEU A 487 8.34 -14.20 7.61
C LEU A 487 7.47 -14.30 6.36
N LEU A 488 7.53 -13.31 5.48
CA LEU A 488 6.82 -13.37 4.20
C LEU A 488 7.26 -14.58 3.36
N SER A 489 8.57 -14.82 3.25
CA SER A 489 9.10 -16.01 2.58
C SER A 489 8.56 -17.31 3.19
N THR A 490 8.52 -17.38 4.53
CA THR A 490 7.99 -18.55 5.25
C THR A 490 6.50 -18.75 4.97
N TYR A 491 5.73 -17.67 4.93
CA TYR A 491 4.32 -17.69 4.54
C TYR A 491 4.13 -18.20 3.11
N ILE A 492 4.87 -17.67 2.13
CA ILE A 492 4.80 -18.11 0.72
C ILE A 492 5.14 -19.60 0.62
N CYS A 493 6.18 -20.07 1.30
CA CYS A 493 6.53 -21.48 1.39
C CYS A 493 5.40 -22.34 2.00
N LYS A 494 4.72 -21.85 3.04
CA LYS A 494 3.55 -22.52 3.64
C LYS A 494 2.43 -22.66 2.61
N VAL A 495 2.11 -21.60 1.86
CA VAL A 495 1.08 -21.63 0.81
C VAL A 495 1.43 -22.65 -0.27
N LEU A 496 2.66 -22.59 -0.80
CA LEU A 496 3.12 -23.52 -1.84
C LEU A 496 3.13 -24.97 -1.35
N GLY A 497 3.55 -25.22 -0.11
CA GLY A 497 3.51 -26.55 0.51
C GLY A 497 2.09 -27.07 0.69
N ASN A 498 1.16 -26.22 1.17
CA ASN A 498 -0.25 -26.57 1.27
C ASN A 498 -0.85 -26.90 -0.10
N LEU A 499 -0.53 -26.11 -1.12
CA LEU A 499 -0.96 -26.35 -2.50
C LEU A 499 -0.43 -27.70 -3.01
N GLN A 500 0.86 -27.99 -2.81
CA GLN A 500 1.46 -29.25 -3.22
C GLN A 500 0.80 -30.46 -2.53
N LEU A 501 0.56 -30.40 -1.22
CA LEU A 501 -0.13 -31.46 -0.48
C LEU A 501 -1.57 -31.65 -0.95
N ASN A 502 -2.30 -30.55 -1.21
CA ASN A 502 -3.66 -30.63 -1.72
C ASN A 502 -3.71 -31.25 -3.13
N LEU A 503 -2.81 -30.83 -4.03
CA LEU A 503 -2.66 -31.41 -5.36
C LEU A 503 -2.35 -32.91 -5.32
N LEU A 504 -1.53 -33.36 -4.37
CA LEU A 504 -1.27 -34.79 -4.14
C LEU A 504 -2.50 -35.56 -3.63
N SER A 505 -3.41 -34.92 -2.89
CA SER A 505 -4.70 -35.55 -2.53
C SER A 505 -5.60 -35.64 -3.76
N LYS A 506 -5.75 -34.53 -4.48
CA LYS A 506 -6.56 -34.44 -5.70
C LYS A 506 -6.12 -35.40 -6.79
N SER A 507 -4.81 -35.64 -6.95
CA SER A 507 -4.32 -36.55 -7.97
C SER A 507 -4.75 -38.01 -7.73
N LYS A 508 -5.11 -38.39 -6.50
CA LYS A 508 -5.59 -39.74 -6.16
C LYS A 508 -7.04 -40.00 -6.60
N VAL A 509 -7.76 -38.96 -7.02
CA VAL A 509 -9.13 -39.07 -7.54
C VAL A 509 -9.14 -39.74 -8.93
N TYR A 510 -8.08 -39.58 -9.72
CA TYR A 510 -7.96 -40.23 -11.02
C TYR A 510 -7.75 -41.74 -10.87
N GLU A 511 -8.54 -42.52 -11.60
CA GLU A 511 -8.40 -43.98 -11.65
C GLU A 511 -7.10 -44.42 -12.33
N ASP A 512 -6.68 -43.72 -13.39
CA ASP A 512 -5.44 -44.02 -14.12
C ASP A 512 -4.24 -43.32 -13.44
N PRO A 513 -3.26 -44.07 -12.91
CA PRO A 513 -2.05 -43.50 -12.31
C PRO A 513 -1.23 -42.65 -13.28
N ALA A 514 -1.32 -42.90 -14.59
CA ALA A 514 -0.63 -42.12 -15.61
C ALA A 514 -1.27 -40.74 -15.80
N LEU A 515 -2.61 -40.66 -15.75
CA LEU A 515 -3.33 -39.39 -15.76
C LEU A 515 -3.05 -38.58 -14.48
N SER A 516 -3.03 -39.26 -13.33
CA SER A 516 -2.60 -38.67 -12.04
C SER A 516 -1.20 -38.03 -12.14
N ALA A 517 -0.25 -38.73 -12.78
CA ALA A 517 1.10 -38.23 -12.99
C ALA A 517 1.14 -37.03 -13.95
N ILE A 518 0.37 -37.05 -15.06
CA ILE A 518 0.25 -35.90 -15.98
C ILE A 518 -0.34 -34.68 -15.27
N PHE A 519 -1.38 -34.87 -14.45
CA PHE A 519 -1.96 -33.81 -13.65
C PHE A 519 -0.94 -33.16 -12.70
N LEU A 520 -0.21 -33.96 -11.93
CA LEU A 520 0.83 -33.44 -11.04
C LEU A 520 1.96 -32.76 -11.82
N HIS A 521 2.38 -33.34 -12.94
CA HIS A 521 3.39 -32.76 -13.83
C HIS A 521 2.98 -31.35 -14.29
N ASN A 522 1.76 -31.21 -14.81
CA ASN A 522 1.25 -29.93 -15.32
C ASN A 522 1.22 -28.86 -14.23
N ASN A 523 0.70 -29.20 -13.05
CA ASN A 523 0.59 -28.23 -11.94
C ASN A 523 1.96 -27.87 -11.37
N TYR A 524 2.88 -28.82 -11.18
CA TYR A 524 4.24 -28.52 -10.72
C TYR A 524 5.05 -27.70 -11.72
N ASN A 525 4.93 -28.00 -13.02
CA ASN A 525 5.57 -27.20 -14.05
C ASN A 525 4.99 -25.77 -14.09
N TYR A 526 3.67 -25.62 -13.97
CA TYR A 526 3.04 -24.31 -13.90
C TYR A 526 3.52 -23.49 -12.69
N ILE A 527 3.57 -24.10 -11.50
CA ILE A 527 4.11 -23.47 -10.29
C ILE A 527 5.56 -23.04 -10.53
N LEU A 528 6.43 -23.96 -10.96
CA LEU A 528 7.84 -23.67 -11.18
C LEU A 528 8.05 -22.54 -12.19
N LYS A 529 7.43 -22.62 -13.38
CA LYS A 529 7.54 -21.58 -14.41
C LYS A 529 7.00 -20.23 -13.92
N SER A 530 5.98 -20.23 -13.08
CA SER A 530 5.42 -18.98 -12.52
C SER A 530 6.33 -18.36 -11.47
N LEU A 531 6.99 -19.20 -10.65
CA LEU A 531 8.01 -18.74 -9.71
C LEU A 531 9.22 -18.18 -10.46
N GLU A 532 9.70 -18.85 -11.52
CA GLU A 532 10.84 -18.40 -12.34
C GLU A 532 10.58 -17.10 -13.10
N LYS A 533 9.32 -16.85 -13.49
CA LYS A 533 8.91 -15.62 -14.20
C LYS A 533 8.74 -14.40 -13.28
N SER A 534 8.77 -14.58 -11.96
CA SER A 534 8.49 -13.53 -10.99
C SER A 534 9.57 -13.45 -9.91
N GLU A 535 9.56 -12.40 -9.10
CA GLU A 535 10.48 -12.29 -7.96
C GLU A 535 10.14 -13.26 -6.81
N LEU A 536 9.05 -14.02 -6.93
CA LEU A 536 8.67 -15.06 -5.96
C LEU A 536 9.79 -16.07 -5.74
N ILE A 537 10.54 -16.46 -6.78
CA ILE A 537 11.63 -17.42 -6.62
C ILE A 537 12.73 -16.90 -5.67
N GLN A 538 13.00 -15.58 -5.70
CA GLN A 538 13.99 -14.95 -4.84
C GLN A 538 13.50 -14.89 -3.39
N LEU A 539 12.22 -14.60 -3.19
CA LEU A 539 11.60 -14.64 -1.86
C LEU A 539 11.60 -16.05 -1.29
N VAL A 540 11.14 -17.05 -2.04
CA VAL A 540 11.14 -18.45 -1.62
C VAL A 540 12.55 -18.93 -1.25
N ALA A 541 13.58 -18.49 -2.01
CA ALA A 541 14.97 -18.85 -1.74
C ALA A 541 15.51 -18.32 -0.40
N VAL A 542 14.87 -17.32 0.22
CA VAL A 542 15.24 -16.82 1.57
C VAL A 542 15.07 -17.93 2.61
N THR A 543 13.97 -18.69 2.55
CA THR A 543 13.71 -19.82 3.47
C THR A 543 14.12 -21.17 2.87
N GLN A 544 13.85 -21.39 1.58
CA GLN A 544 14.04 -22.68 0.91
C GLN A 544 14.94 -22.57 -0.33
N LYS A 545 16.25 -22.60 -0.12
CA LYS A 545 17.28 -22.44 -1.18
C LYS A 545 17.21 -23.48 -2.31
N THR A 546 16.66 -24.67 -2.05
CA THR A 546 16.60 -25.78 -3.01
C THR A 546 15.22 -25.95 -3.64
N ALA A 547 14.29 -25.00 -3.47
CA ALA A 547 12.91 -25.11 -3.95
C ALA A 547 12.83 -25.42 -5.46
N GLU A 548 13.59 -24.67 -6.28
CA GLU A 548 13.62 -24.87 -7.73
C GLU A 548 14.04 -26.30 -8.12
N ARG A 549 15.12 -26.79 -7.50
CA ARG A 549 15.61 -28.16 -7.71
C ARG A 549 14.57 -29.19 -7.32
N SER A 550 13.92 -29.01 -6.16
CA SER A 550 12.88 -29.93 -5.67
C SER A 550 11.71 -30.02 -6.64
N TYR A 551 11.23 -28.90 -7.18
CA TYR A 551 10.18 -28.92 -8.20
C TYR A 551 10.62 -29.63 -9.48
N ARG A 552 11.85 -29.38 -9.98
CA ARG A 552 12.39 -30.08 -11.15
C ARG A 552 12.46 -31.59 -10.93
N GLU A 553 12.90 -32.04 -9.75
CA GLU A 553 12.93 -33.46 -9.37
C GLU A 553 11.52 -34.09 -9.32
N HIS A 554 10.54 -33.38 -8.74
CA HIS A 554 9.15 -33.84 -8.73
C HIS A 554 8.56 -33.94 -10.14
N ILE A 555 8.81 -32.96 -11.00
CA ILE A 555 8.37 -32.96 -12.41
C ILE A 555 8.94 -34.19 -13.14
N GLU A 556 10.24 -34.44 -13.00
CA GLU A 556 10.91 -35.60 -13.62
C GLU A 556 10.35 -36.93 -13.08
N GLN A 557 10.09 -37.02 -11.77
CA GLN A 557 9.46 -38.20 -11.17
C GLN A 557 8.06 -38.48 -11.75
N GLN A 558 7.27 -37.43 -12.04
CA GLN A 558 5.97 -37.60 -12.68
C GLN A 558 6.11 -38.04 -14.14
N VAL A 559 7.09 -37.52 -14.88
CA VAL A 559 7.39 -37.97 -16.25
C VAL A 559 7.74 -39.46 -16.26
N GLN A 560 8.58 -39.92 -15.33
CA GLN A 560 8.92 -41.34 -15.22
C GLN A 560 7.72 -42.21 -14.84
N THR A 561 6.83 -41.72 -13.98
CA THR A 561 5.59 -42.41 -13.61
C THR A 561 4.65 -42.55 -14.81
N TYR A 562 4.49 -41.49 -15.60
CA TYR A 562 3.76 -41.54 -16.86
C TYR A 562 4.39 -42.53 -17.85
N GLN A 563 5.71 -42.50 -18.04
CA GLN A 563 6.41 -43.40 -18.96
C GLN A 563 6.20 -44.89 -18.61
N ARG A 564 6.06 -45.24 -17.33
CA ARG A 564 5.74 -46.62 -16.91
C ARG A 564 4.41 -47.13 -17.46
N SER A 565 3.45 -46.26 -17.78
CA SER A 565 2.19 -46.66 -18.41
C SER A 565 2.38 -47.36 -19.76
N TRP A 566 3.45 -47.01 -20.47
CA TRP A 566 3.82 -47.59 -21.76
C TRP A 566 4.42 -48.98 -21.66
N LEU A 567 4.80 -49.45 -20.46
CA LEU A 567 5.26 -50.82 -20.26
C LEU A 567 4.19 -51.84 -20.67
N LYS A 568 2.91 -51.51 -20.50
CA LYS A 568 1.78 -52.35 -20.97
C LYS A 568 1.83 -52.61 -22.47
N VAL A 569 2.45 -51.72 -23.26
CA VAL A 569 2.61 -51.83 -24.71
C VAL A 569 3.99 -52.40 -25.06
N THR A 570 5.05 -51.86 -24.45
CA THR A 570 6.43 -52.23 -24.79
C THR A 570 6.82 -53.61 -24.27
N ASP A 571 6.21 -54.12 -23.20
CA ASP A 571 6.53 -55.48 -22.69
C ASP A 571 6.12 -56.59 -23.66
N TYR A 572 5.16 -56.36 -24.58
CA TYR A 572 4.86 -57.34 -25.64
C TYR A 572 6.03 -57.54 -26.61
N ILE A 573 6.87 -56.53 -26.79
CA ILE A 573 7.92 -56.48 -27.80
C ILE A 573 9.34 -56.39 -27.21
N ALA A 574 9.46 -56.34 -25.88
CA ALA A 574 10.73 -56.30 -25.18
C ALA A 574 11.51 -57.62 -25.32
N GLU A 575 12.83 -57.55 -25.51
CA GLU A 575 13.70 -58.71 -25.77
C GLU A 575 13.61 -59.83 -24.74
N LYS A 576 13.49 -59.47 -23.46
CA LYS A 576 13.30 -60.41 -22.33
C LYS A 576 12.09 -61.34 -22.49
N ASN A 577 11.11 -60.95 -23.30
CA ASN A 577 9.83 -61.64 -23.49
C ASN A 577 9.72 -62.35 -24.85
N LEU A 578 10.79 -62.32 -25.65
CA LEU A 578 10.84 -62.89 -27.00
C LEU A 578 11.46 -64.29 -26.98
N PRO A 579 10.93 -65.24 -27.77
CA PRO A 579 11.59 -66.53 -27.95
C PRO A 579 12.98 -66.34 -28.56
N VAL A 580 13.96 -67.11 -28.11
CA VAL A 580 15.30 -67.13 -28.71
C VAL A 580 15.24 -67.98 -29.98
N PHE A 581 15.58 -67.38 -31.12
CA PHE A 581 15.55 -68.05 -32.42
C PHE A 581 16.97 -68.30 -32.91
N GLN A 582 17.22 -69.51 -33.40
CA GLN A 582 18.42 -69.82 -34.17
C GLN A 582 18.16 -69.55 -35.67
N PRO A 583 18.98 -68.73 -36.35
CA PRO A 583 18.82 -68.46 -37.78
C PRO A 583 18.87 -69.76 -38.60
N GLY A 584 17.88 -69.97 -39.48
CA GLY A 584 17.86 -71.10 -40.43
C GLY A 584 16.98 -72.31 -40.06
N VAL A 585 16.39 -72.36 -38.85
CA VAL A 585 15.45 -73.42 -38.45
C VAL A 585 14.00 -73.01 -38.75
N LYS A 586 13.20 -73.91 -39.33
CA LYS A 586 11.77 -73.66 -39.57
C LYS A 586 11.03 -73.46 -38.24
N LEU A 587 10.32 -72.32 -38.12
CA LEU A 587 9.50 -72.01 -36.96
C LEU A 587 8.46 -73.10 -36.67
N ARG A 588 8.41 -73.53 -35.40
CA ARG A 588 7.35 -74.39 -34.86
C ARG A 588 6.03 -73.62 -34.76
N ASP A 589 4.90 -74.31 -34.84
CA ASP A 589 3.58 -73.66 -34.78
C ASP A 589 3.36 -72.84 -33.50
N LYS A 590 3.89 -73.32 -32.36
CA LYS A 590 3.88 -72.58 -31.09
C LYS A 590 4.62 -71.25 -31.18
N GLU A 591 5.77 -71.21 -31.85
CA GLU A 591 6.58 -69.99 -32.00
C GLU A 591 5.91 -68.98 -32.94
N ARG A 592 5.31 -69.48 -34.03
CA ARG A 592 4.49 -68.67 -34.94
C ARG A 592 3.32 -68.02 -34.21
N GLN A 593 2.69 -68.78 -33.30
CA GLN A 593 1.57 -68.29 -32.50
C GLN A 593 2.01 -67.21 -31.51
N ILE A 594 3.15 -67.40 -30.83
CA ILE A 594 3.72 -66.38 -29.92
C ILE A 594 4.00 -65.07 -30.68
N ILE A 595 4.61 -65.13 -31.86
CA ILE A 595 4.89 -63.93 -32.67
C ILE A 595 3.59 -63.20 -33.01
N LYS A 596 2.55 -63.92 -33.45
CA LYS A 596 1.21 -63.35 -33.72
C LYS A 596 0.61 -62.66 -32.51
N GLU A 597 0.70 -63.29 -31.33
CA GLU A 597 0.18 -62.76 -30.08
C GLU A 597 0.93 -61.50 -29.62
N ARG A 598 2.25 -61.44 -29.80
CA ARG A 598 3.05 -60.24 -29.49
C ARG A 598 2.69 -59.07 -30.40
N PHE A 599 2.63 -59.28 -31.72
CA PHE A 599 2.19 -58.24 -32.66
C PHE A 599 0.77 -57.75 -32.35
N LYS A 600 -0.15 -58.69 -32.09
CA LYS A 600 -1.53 -58.34 -31.73
C LYS A 600 -1.59 -57.54 -30.43
N GLY A 601 -0.92 -58.00 -29.37
CA GLY A 601 -0.89 -57.32 -28.07
C GLY A 601 -0.28 -55.92 -28.14
N PHE A 602 0.79 -55.74 -28.92
CA PHE A 602 1.36 -54.42 -29.18
C PHE A 602 0.38 -53.50 -29.91
N ASN A 603 -0.24 -53.97 -31.00
CA ASN A 603 -1.18 -53.16 -31.78
C ASN A 603 -2.40 -52.75 -30.95
N ASP A 604 -3.03 -53.72 -30.28
CA ASP A 604 -4.23 -53.48 -29.48
C ASP A 604 -3.90 -52.52 -28.31
N GLY A 605 -2.76 -52.74 -27.63
CA GLY A 605 -2.30 -51.88 -26.54
C GLY A 605 -1.92 -50.46 -26.98
N LEU A 606 -1.26 -50.32 -28.14
CA LEU A 606 -0.91 -49.01 -28.71
C LEU A 606 -2.17 -48.23 -29.10
N GLU A 607 -3.12 -48.87 -29.76
CA GLU A 607 -4.39 -48.28 -30.19
C GLU A 607 -5.22 -47.82 -28.96
N GLU A 608 -5.33 -48.67 -27.94
CA GLU A 608 -6.03 -48.36 -26.69
C GLU A 608 -5.38 -47.18 -25.95
N LEU A 609 -4.05 -47.24 -25.75
CA LEU A 609 -3.32 -46.17 -25.06
C LEU A 609 -3.44 -44.85 -25.82
N CYS A 610 -3.24 -44.85 -27.13
CA CYS A 610 -3.40 -43.63 -27.92
C CYS A 610 -4.84 -43.10 -27.89
N LYS A 611 -5.85 -43.98 -27.84
CA LYS A 611 -7.25 -43.56 -27.72
C LYS A 611 -7.52 -42.87 -26.39
N ILE A 612 -7.00 -43.39 -25.30
CA ILE A 612 -7.17 -42.82 -23.95
C ILE A 612 -6.39 -41.51 -23.83
N GLN A 613 -5.10 -41.52 -24.15
CA GLN A 613 -4.19 -40.39 -23.91
C GLN A 613 -4.39 -39.21 -24.86
N LYS A 614 -5.09 -39.39 -25.97
CA LYS A 614 -5.52 -38.27 -26.83
C LYS A 614 -6.43 -37.27 -26.13
N ALA A 615 -7.17 -37.72 -25.12
CA ALA A 615 -8.06 -36.85 -24.33
C ALA A 615 -7.34 -36.10 -23.21
N TRP A 616 -6.04 -36.34 -22.99
CA TRP A 616 -5.26 -35.71 -21.94
C TRP A 616 -4.57 -34.45 -22.47
N ALA A 617 -4.23 -33.52 -21.59
CA ALA A 617 -3.62 -32.24 -21.97
C ALA A 617 -2.27 -32.05 -21.27
N ILE A 618 -1.31 -31.50 -22.00
CA ILE A 618 -0.08 -30.91 -21.45
C ILE A 618 0.02 -29.49 -22.03
N PRO A 619 -0.41 -28.45 -21.28
CA PRO A 619 -0.50 -27.10 -21.81
C PRO A 619 0.85 -26.47 -22.18
N ASP A 620 1.91 -26.82 -21.45
CA ASP A 620 3.26 -26.32 -21.73
C ASP A 620 3.85 -27.03 -22.95
N MET A 621 4.08 -26.28 -24.02
CA MET A 621 4.55 -26.81 -25.30
C MET A 621 5.93 -27.46 -25.19
N GLU A 622 6.85 -26.86 -24.41
CA GLU A 622 8.21 -27.37 -24.25
C GLU A 622 8.20 -28.73 -23.54
N GLN A 623 7.42 -28.85 -22.46
CA GLN A 623 7.25 -30.12 -21.75
C GLN A 623 6.55 -31.16 -22.61
N ARG A 624 5.49 -30.78 -23.32
CA ARG A 624 4.74 -31.67 -24.20
C ARG A 624 5.64 -32.29 -25.27
N ASP A 625 6.41 -31.45 -25.97
CA ASP A 625 7.28 -31.90 -27.05
C ASP A 625 8.42 -32.77 -26.49
N ARG A 626 8.97 -32.44 -25.32
CA ARG A 626 9.98 -33.25 -24.64
C ARG A 626 9.46 -34.63 -24.24
N ILE A 627 8.26 -34.71 -23.66
CA ILE A 627 7.64 -35.99 -23.25
C ILE A 627 7.32 -36.84 -24.48
N ARG A 628 6.72 -36.24 -25.52
CA ARG A 628 6.45 -36.91 -26.81
C ARG A 628 7.74 -37.47 -27.41
N GLN A 629 8.79 -36.67 -27.50
CA GLN A 629 10.05 -37.08 -28.11
C GLN A 629 10.72 -38.21 -27.32
N ALA A 630 10.73 -38.13 -26.00
CA ALA A 630 11.27 -39.19 -25.16
C ALA A 630 10.51 -40.51 -25.38
N GLN A 631 9.18 -40.46 -25.36
CA GLN A 631 8.35 -41.64 -25.54
C GLN A 631 8.45 -42.22 -26.96
N LYS A 632 8.47 -41.35 -27.97
CA LYS A 632 8.67 -41.70 -29.38
C LYS A 632 9.98 -42.43 -29.59
N THR A 633 11.06 -41.95 -28.98
CA THR A 633 12.38 -42.59 -29.09
C THR A 633 12.35 -44.01 -28.51
N ILE A 634 11.85 -44.17 -27.28
CA ILE A 634 11.77 -45.47 -26.59
C ILE A 634 10.94 -46.49 -27.39
N VAL A 635 9.76 -46.08 -27.86
CA VAL A 635 8.84 -46.99 -28.57
C VAL A 635 9.38 -47.32 -29.97
N LYS A 636 9.91 -46.34 -30.72
CA LYS A 636 10.46 -46.58 -32.06
C LYS A 636 11.66 -47.51 -32.02
N GLU A 637 12.56 -47.37 -31.06
CA GLU A 637 13.71 -48.26 -30.91
C GLU A 637 13.27 -49.69 -30.58
N THR A 638 12.38 -49.85 -29.59
CA THR A 638 11.90 -51.17 -29.16
C THR A 638 11.11 -51.86 -30.27
N TYR A 639 10.20 -51.14 -30.93
CA TYR A 639 9.39 -51.68 -32.02
C TYR A 639 10.21 -51.92 -33.28
N GLY A 640 11.16 -51.05 -33.60
CA GLY A 640 12.06 -51.20 -34.73
C GLY A 640 12.93 -52.45 -34.61
N ALA A 641 13.52 -52.69 -33.43
CA ALA A 641 14.28 -53.92 -33.16
C ALA A 641 13.40 -55.18 -33.29
N PHE A 642 12.18 -55.15 -32.73
CA PHE A 642 11.22 -56.25 -32.83
C PHE A 642 10.80 -56.51 -34.29
N LEU A 643 10.51 -55.46 -35.06
CA LEU A 643 10.10 -55.55 -36.45
C LEU A 643 11.23 -56.04 -37.35
N GLN A 644 12.48 -55.61 -37.13
CA GLN A 644 13.64 -56.13 -37.85
C GLN A 644 13.84 -57.63 -37.61
N LYS A 645 13.64 -58.08 -36.37
CA LYS A 645 13.85 -59.48 -35.97
C LYS A 645 12.76 -60.42 -36.48
N PHE A 646 11.50 -59.98 -36.54
CA PHE A 646 10.36 -60.85 -36.87
C PHE A 646 9.60 -60.50 -38.15
N GLY A 647 9.77 -59.31 -38.69
CA GLY A 647 9.02 -58.83 -39.86
C GLY A 647 9.29 -59.64 -41.12
N SER A 648 10.53 -60.13 -41.30
CA SER A 648 10.92 -60.97 -42.45
C SER A 648 10.69 -62.47 -42.22
N VAL A 649 10.31 -62.88 -41.01
CA VAL A 649 10.18 -64.29 -40.66
C VAL A 649 8.80 -64.80 -41.08
N PRO A 650 8.68 -65.96 -41.78
CA PRO A 650 7.40 -66.45 -42.30
C PRO A 650 6.54 -67.09 -41.21
N PHE A 651 5.97 -66.28 -40.30
CA PHE A 651 5.15 -66.73 -39.17
C PHE A 651 3.64 -66.86 -39.50
N THR A 652 3.17 -66.24 -40.58
CA THR A 652 1.75 -66.22 -40.98
C THR A 652 1.60 -66.17 -42.50
N LYS A 653 0.43 -66.56 -43.02
CA LYS A 653 0.05 -66.39 -44.44
C LYS A 653 -0.46 -64.98 -44.75
N ASN A 654 -0.89 -64.23 -43.73
CA ASN A 654 -1.45 -62.88 -43.86
C ASN A 654 -0.67 -61.89 -42.97
N PRO A 655 0.52 -61.41 -43.39
CA PRO A 655 1.37 -60.53 -42.58
C PRO A 655 0.71 -59.20 -42.21
N GLU A 656 -0.03 -58.60 -43.15
CA GLU A 656 -0.71 -57.29 -42.99
C GLU A 656 -1.70 -57.26 -41.82
N LYS A 657 -2.26 -58.42 -41.43
CA LYS A 657 -3.15 -58.52 -40.27
C LYS A 657 -2.43 -58.26 -38.94
N TYR A 658 -1.13 -58.54 -38.88
CA TYR A 658 -0.33 -58.49 -37.64
C TYR A 658 0.68 -57.33 -37.67
N ILE A 659 1.30 -57.08 -38.82
CA ILE A 659 2.19 -55.93 -39.03
C ILE A 659 1.33 -54.77 -39.59
N LYS A 660 0.55 -54.15 -38.70
CA LYS A 660 -0.38 -53.05 -39.06
C LYS A 660 0.33 -51.71 -39.31
N TYR A 661 1.44 -51.46 -38.60
CA TYR A 661 2.08 -50.15 -38.52
C TYR A 661 3.55 -50.20 -38.93
N GLY A 662 4.02 -49.17 -39.63
CA GLY A 662 5.45 -48.90 -39.81
C GLY A 662 6.06 -48.19 -38.59
N VAL A 663 7.39 -48.23 -38.45
CA VAL A 663 8.09 -47.57 -37.32
C VAL A 663 7.83 -46.06 -37.29
N GLU A 664 7.79 -45.41 -38.45
CA GLU A 664 7.45 -43.98 -38.54
C GLU A 664 5.99 -43.71 -38.17
N GLN A 665 5.06 -44.57 -38.62
CA GLN A 665 3.63 -44.43 -38.29
C GLN A 665 3.37 -44.54 -36.78
N VAL A 666 4.08 -45.43 -36.09
CA VAL A 666 4.02 -45.51 -34.61
C VAL A 666 4.51 -44.20 -33.98
N GLY A 667 5.57 -43.59 -34.53
CA GLY A 667 6.04 -42.28 -34.11
C GLY A 667 4.99 -41.18 -34.32
N ASP A 668 4.36 -41.14 -35.49
CA ASP A 668 3.32 -40.16 -35.83
C ASP A 668 2.08 -40.29 -34.94
N MET A 669 1.77 -41.50 -34.45
CA MET A 669 0.69 -41.71 -33.48
C MET A 669 1.01 -41.07 -32.12
N ILE A 670 2.27 -41.12 -31.69
CA ILE A 670 2.74 -40.53 -30.43
C ILE A 670 2.76 -39.00 -30.52
N ASP A 671 3.14 -38.45 -31.67
CA ASP A 671 3.16 -36.99 -31.89
C ASP A 671 1.78 -36.34 -31.75
N ARG A 672 0.70 -37.11 -31.92
CA ARG A 672 -0.70 -36.64 -31.80
C ARG A 672 -1.28 -36.73 -30.39
N LEU A 673 -0.52 -37.20 -29.40
CA LEU A 673 -0.98 -37.30 -28.00
C LEU A 673 -0.84 -35.95 -27.31
N PHE A 674 -1.80 -35.50 -26.49
CA PHE A 674 -1.75 -34.20 -25.80
C PHE A 674 -1.98 -32.94 -26.65
N ASP A 675 -2.55 -33.08 -27.86
CA ASP A 675 -2.94 -31.91 -28.66
C ASP A 675 -4.18 -31.24 -28.06
N THR A 676 -4.14 -29.92 -27.88
CA THR A 676 -5.20 -29.08 -27.30
C THR A 676 -6.40 -28.84 -28.24
N SER A 677 -6.50 -29.58 -29.33
CA SER A 677 -7.49 -29.38 -30.41
C SER A 677 -8.45 -30.57 -30.60
N ALA A 678 -8.70 -31.33 -29.53
CA ALA A 678 -9.70 -32.39 -29.49
C ALA A 678 -10.97 -31.95 -28.73
#